data_AF-A0A4P8RBT3-F1
#
_entry.id   AF-A0A4P8RBT3-F1
#
_cell.length_a   1.000
_cell.length_b   1.000
_cell.length_c   1.000
_cell.angle_alpha   90.00
_cell.angle_beta   90.00
_cell.angle_gamma   90.00
#
_symmetry.space_group_name_H-M   'P 1'
#
loop_
_entity.id
_entity.type
_entity.pdbx_description
1 polymer ?
#
loop_
_entity_poly.entity_id
_entity_poly.type
_entity_poly.pdbx_seq_one_letter_code
_entity_poly.pdbx_strand_id
1 'polypeptide(L)'
;MQSLVHIGIDLAWGPRNRSGVAAVDERGALLASATVTTDDEIVAWVERHASRTGIVAMDAPLIVANESGSRRCEQEIHAAFGRFDAGAYPANTSNPHFDPPRALTLAQRMGLGIDAESAQRERVAIEVYPHPAMVGLFALDRTLKYKRKKQGFAVQHAETLRLLALMEGIAALRLQHAPSWLAIRATVEAATGPGALGRVEDEIDGIFCAHLAWLWAQGSDALQVYGDVREGYIVAPPPPTWAPARRTRSAADASVDSSEATIADEPSLETVAEDAPHPASHVFVTRGDLLHLACDAWLLPSDQRGEVTGRWDLEDIHDRVRRSVPDEFVEGRRLAVPLAGGETHEGPTPILTAVPLRGVEAPGGMQHLIRAVRDFVAVGAAVARARSTRVVPLLAMPSFGTGAGGGARVRGEVLAVLLRTARSAAAEHGVDVAIVIQDAATFAHVQHGRRSAAGGEHDPWLELTAEQRVEVERLARFARAGRLVPFMGAGVSVSGGGPTWRALIERLADRAALTDHERDSLLRADRSPLDQASILESRFGASDEDRIAFREAIASQVALARYGLAPALLATLAPSQAITLNYDRLFEQAAEDVGGDRLAVIADREVDPDARRWLLKLHGTIEDPATIVLTRGDYLGFAASRGALSSIVKAHLITHHLLFVGFGFGDDHFHEIVHDVRRAVRHVGEHPSATALQVRWDPLDAALLQGTARAVPMDVEGADFASATGWAGRQVEILLDALVALSADSHDYLLREGFDSALTPDDKVLREHVLTFVEGLPQQARGSTAWGVVQRALAALGHEA
;
A
#
# COMPACT_ATOMS: atom_id res chain seq x y z
N MET A 1 45.74 -32.18 8.75
CA MET A 1 45.59 -31.08 9.71
C MET A 1 44.11 -30.98 10.03
N GLN A 2 43.75 -31.03 11.31
CA GLN A 2 42.36 -30.86 11.74
C GLN A 2 41.94 -29.40 11.52
N SER A 3 40.79 -29.16 10.88
CA SER A 3 40.29 -27.82 10.56
C SER A 3 39.88 -27.06 11.84
N LEU A 4 40.21 -25.77 11.90
CA LEU A 4 39.77 -24.85 12.96
C LEU A 4 38.26 -24.60 12.83
N VAL A 5 37.53 -24.65 13.95
CA VAL A 5 36.06 -24.47 13.99
C VAL A 5 35.69 -23.40 14.99
N HIS A 6 34.89 -22.42 14.57
CA HIS A 6 34.36 -21.36 15.43
C HIS A 6 32.94 -21.72 15.90
N ILE A 7 32.61 -21.36 17.13
CA ILE A 7 31.36 -21.77 17.78
C ILE A 7 30.55 -20.55 18.18
N GLY A 8 29.23 -20.64 18.00
CA GLY A 8 28.25 -19.71 18.54
C GLY A 8 27.33 -20.38 19.53
N ILE A 9 26.99 -19.68 20.61
CA ILE A 9 26.08 -20.14 21.65
C ILE A 9 25.10 -19.02 22.00
N ASP A 10 23.80 -19.23 21.75
CA ASP A 10 22.73 -18.44 22.37
C ASP A 10 22.41 -19.07 23.72
N LEU A 11 22.96 -18.49 24.79
CA LEU A 11 23.02 -19.13 26.10
C LEU A 11 21.89 -18.61 27.00
N ALA A 12 20.95 -19.49 27.33
CA ALA A 12 19.94 -19.16 28.33
C ALA A 12 20.56 -18.95 29.71
N TRP A 13 20.03 -18.02 30.50
CA TRP A 13 20.58 -17.74 31.84
C TRP A 13 20.33 -18.87 32.86
N GLY A 14 19.27 -19.65 32.66
CA GLY A 14 18.92 -20.79 33.52
C GLY A 14 19.39 -22.14 32.96
N PRO A 15 19.91 -23.05 33.79
CA PRO A 15 20.52 -24.32 33.34
C PRO A 15 19.52 -25.37 32.82
N ARG A 16 18.21 -25.08 32.89
CA ARG A 16 17.12 -25.96 32.41
C ARG A 16 16.41 -25.42 31.16
N ASN A 17 16.84 -24.25 30.68
CA ASN A 17 16.28 -23.62 29.51
C ASN A 17 17.08 -24.03 28.27
N ARG A 18 16.42 -24.01 27.13
CA ARG A 18 17.03 -24.35 25.84
C ARG A 18 18.08 -23.31 25.45
N SER A 19 19.12 -23.74 24.76
CA SER A 19 20.23 -22.91 24.29
C SER A 19 20.62 -23.39 22.89
N GLY A 20 20.82 -22.45 21.98
CA GLY A 20 21.24 -22.76 20.62
C GLY A 20 22.74 -22.86 20.53
N VAL A 21 23.23 -23.85 19.79
CA VAL A 21 24.65 -24.03 19.52
C VAL A 21 24.86 -24.18 18.02
N ALA A 22 25.90 -23.57 17.48
CA ALA A 22 26.27 -23.71 16.08
C ALA A 22 27.78 -23.67 15.87
N ALA A 23 28.23 -24.29 14.78
CA ALA A 23 29.64 -24.44 14.42
C ALA A 23 29.85 -24.02 12.98
N VAL A 24 30.86 -23.18 12.73
CA VAL A 24 31.29 -22.76 11.39
C VAL A 24 32.75 -23.11 11.16
N ASP A 25 33.11 -23.42 9.92
CA ASP A 25 34.50 -23.72 9.55
C ASP A 25 35.38 -22.45 9.48
N GLU A 26 36.66 -22.63 9.13
CA GLU A 26 37.63 -21.54 8.94
C GLU A 26 37.21 -20.52 7.85
N ARG A 27 36.30 -20.89 6.94
CA ARG A 27 35.74 -20.03 5.89
C ARG A 27 34.40 -19.41 6.28
N GLY A 28 33.90 -19.73 7.47
CA GLY A 28 32.65 -19.22 8.00
C GLY A 28 31.42 -20.02 7.59
N ALA A 29 31.56 -21.15 6.89
CA ALA A 29 30.42 -21.95 6.43
C ALA A 29 29.81 -22.77 7.58
N LEU A 30 28.49 -22.81 7.67
CA LEU A 30 27.77 -23.56 8.70
C LEU A 30 28.01 -25.08 8.55
N LEU A 31 28.57 -25.68 9.58
CA LEU A 31 28.86 -27.12 9.66
C LEU A 31 27.73 -27.88 10.36
N ALA A 32 27.28 -27.36 11.51
CA ALA A 32 26.24 -27.97 12.32
C ALA A 32 25.58 -26.92 13.23
N SER A 33 24.33 -27.17 13.58
CA SER A 33 23.59 -26.42 14.60
C SER A 33 22.66 -27.37 15.34
N ALA A 34 22.31 -27.02 16.58
CA ALA A 34 21.33 -27.74 17.37
C ALA A 34 20.77 -26.87 18.49
N THR A 35 19.65 -27.32 19.07
CA THR A 35 19.23 -26.87 20.40
C THR A 35 19.60 -27.90 21.46
N VAL A 36 20.24 -27.44 22.55
CA VAL A 36 20.60 -28.24 23.74
C VAL A 36 20.02 -27.60 24.99
N THR A 37 20.05 -28.29 26.14
CA THR A 37 19.43 -27.80 27.39
C THR A 37 20.45 -27.67 28.51
N THR A 38 21.30 -28.67 28.70
CA THR A 38 22.22 -28.70 29.86
C THR A 38 23.64 -28.26 29.50
N ASP A 39 24.42 -27.83 30.49
CA ASP A 39 25.83 -27.45 30.29
C ASP A 39 26.67 -28.64 29.79
N ASP A 40 26.35 -29.86 30.24
CA ASP A 40 27.03 -31.08 29.80
C ASP A 40 26.74 -31.37 28.33
N GLU A 41 25.51 -31.16 27.87
CA GLU A 41 25.14 -31.26 26.46
C GLU A 41 25.85 -30.20 25.62
N ILE A 42 25.96 -28.96 26.11
CA ILE A 42 26.70 -27.88 25.43
C ILE A 42 28.17 -28.28 25.25
N VAL A 43 28.86 -28.67 26.34
CA VAL A 43 30.27 -29.06 26.30
C VAL A 43 30.49 -30.27 25.38
N ALA A 44 29.68 -31.32 25.54
CA ALA A 44 29.78 -32.51 24.70
C ALA A 44 29.49 -32.22 23.22
N TRP A 45 28.58 -31.28 22.92
CA TRP A 45 28.30 -30.87 21.55
C TRP A 45 29.48 -30.10 20.94
N VAL A 46 30.08 -29.17 21.69
CA VAL A 46 31.26 -28.41 21.24
C VAL A 46 32.45 -29.34 20.99
N GLU A 47 32.75 -30.24 21.94
CA GLU A 47 33.85 -31.21 21.80
C GLU A 47 33.67 -32.14 20.60
N ARG A 48 32.43 -32.51 20.28
CA ARG A 48 32.11 -33.38 19.14
C ARG A 48 32.33 -32.70 17.79
N HIS A 49 32.05 -31.40 17.68
CA HIS A 49 32.06 -30.68 16.40
C HIS A 49 33.33 -29.85 16.18
N ALA A 50 34.12 -29.61 17.23
CA ALA A 50 35.36 -28.85 17.14
C ALA A 50 36.55 -29.70 17.58
N SER A 51 37.15 -30.43 16.63
CA SER A 51 38.45 -31.11 16.86
C SER A 51 39.55 -30.12 17.25
N ARG A 52 39.47 -28.88 16.74
CA ARG A 52 40.25 -27.72 17.19
C ARG A 52 39.31 -26.52 17.33
N THR A 53 38.81 -26.28 18.54
CA THR A 53 37.95 -25.13 18.85
C THR A 53 38.72 -23.83 18.68
N GLY A 54 38.14 -22.91 17.90
CA GLY A 54 38.55 -21.53 17.68
C GLY A 54 37.96 -20.57 18.71
N ILE A 55 37.53 -19.41 18.22
CA ILE A 55 36.66 -18.47 18.95
C ILE A 55 35.31 -19.11 19.28
N VAL A 56 34.83 -18.89 20.50
CA VAL A 56 33.48 -19.23 20.95
C VAL A 56 32.73 -17.96 21.33
N ALA A 57 31.75 -17.54 20.54
CA ALA A 57 30.91 -16.39 20.85
C ALA A 57 29.69 -16.83 21.66
N MET A 58 29.45 -16.19 22.81
CA MET A 58 28.34 -16.49 23.71
C MET A 58 27.44 -15.26 23.90
N ASP A 59 26.13 -15.40 23.65
CA ASP A 59 25.12 -14.40 24.01
C ASP A 59 24.76 -14.50 25.49
N ALA A 60 25.74 -14.22 26.36
CA ALA A 60 25.56 -14.15 27.79
C ALA A 60 26.77 -13.49 28.47
N PRO A 61 26.57 -12.83 29.63
CA PRO A 61 27.64 -12.22 30.40
C PRO A 61 28.77 -13.20 30.74
N LEU A 62 30.01 -12.90 30.33
CA LEU A 62 31.22 -13.65 30.72
C LEU A 62 31.83 -13.11 32.01
N ILE A 63 31.80 -11.80 32.20
CA ILE A 63 32.44 -11.13 33.33
C ILE A 63 31.43 -10.16 33.94
N VAL A 64 31.12 -10.37 35.21
CA VAL A 64 30.19 -9.56 35.99
C VAL A 64 30.87 -9.25 37.33
N ALA A 65 31.35 -8.03 37.48
CA ALA A 65 32.13 -7.60 38.65
C ALA A 65 31.36 -6.67 39.59
N ASN A 66 30.24 -6.10 39.13
CA ASN A 66 29.42 -5.15 39.87
C ASN A 66 28.31 -5.87 40.66
N GLU A 67 28.06 -5.40 41.88
CA GLU A 67 26.99 -5.94 42.76
C GLU A 67 25.59 -5.56 42.28
N SER A 68 25.41 -4.33 41.79
CA SER A 68 24.14 -3.82 41.29
C SER A 68 24.36 -2.88 40.08
N GLY A 69 23.26 -2.46 39.44
CA GLY A 69 23.32 -1.59 38.27
C GLY A 69 23.78 -2.32 37.00
N SER A 70 24.17 -1.54 35.98
CA SER A 70 24.66 -2.04 34.68
C SER A 70 26.19 -1.95 34.59
N ARG A 71 26.81 -2.90 33.89
CA ARG A 71 28.24 -2.89 33.57
C ARG A 71 28.58 -1.73 32.63
N ARG A 72 29.84 -1.32 32.61
CA ARG A 72 30.33 -0.27 31.71
C ARG A 72 30.06 -0.62 30.24
N CYS A 73 30.34 -1.86 29.83
CA CYS A 73 30.08 -2.32 28.47
C CYS A 73 28.59 -2.19 28.06
N GLU A 74 27.66 -2.46 28.97
CA GLU A 74 26.22 -2.33 28.73
C GLU A 74 25.79 -0.87 28.57
N GLN A 75 26.40 0.04 29.34
CA GLN A 75 26.17 1.49 29.22
C GLN A 75 26.69 2.00 27.86
N GLU A 76 27.88 1.55 27.44
CA GLU A 76 28.44 1.92 26.15
C GLU A 76 27.61 1.36 24.99
N ILE A 77 27.13 0.11 25.09
CA ILE A 77 26.16 -0.46 24.13
C ILE A 77 24.85 0.32 24.13
N HIS A 78 24.31 0.69 25.29
CA HIS A 78 23.09 1.50 25.36
C HIS A 78 23.28 2.87 24.71
N ALA A 79 24.43 3.51 24.91
CA ALA A 79 24.76 4.78 24.27
C ALA A 79 24.85 4.64 22.74
N ALA A 80 25.46 3.57 22.24
CA ALA A 80 25.63 3.34 20.80
C ALA A 80 24.33 2.87 20.11
N PHE A 81 23.58 1.97 20.75
CA PHE A 81 22.51 1.19 20.12
C PHE A 81 21.11 1.39 20.75
N GLY A 82 20.99 2.11 21.86
CA GLY A 82 19.72 2.29 22.58
C GLY A 82 18.63 2.92 21.71
N ARG A 83 19.00 3.86 20.82
CA ARG A 83 18.07 4.50 19.86
C ARG A 83 17.46 3.52 18.84
N PHE A 84 18.08 2.37 18.62
CA PHE A 84 17.64 1.29 17.72
C PHE A 84 16.84 0.19 18.44
N ASP A 85 16.46 0.40 19.70
CA ASP A 85 15.86 -0.63 20.58
C ASP A 85 16.80 -1.82 20.88
N ALA A 86 18.12 -1.62 20.79
CA ALA A 86 19.17 -2.63 20.99
C ALA A 86 20.02 -2.33 22.24
N GLY A 87 19.41 -1.81 23.31
CA GLY A 87 20.10 -1.61 24.60
C GLY A 87 20.23 -2.93 25.37
N ALA A 88 21.37 -3.12 26.04
CA ALA A 88 21.61 -4.31 26.86
C ALA A 88 20.86 -4.26 28.20
N TYR A 89 20.46 -5.42 28.70
CA TYR A 89 19.92 -5.55 30.06
C TYR A 89 21.04 -5.54 31.08
N PRO A 90 20.85 -4.94 32.27
CA PRO A 90 21.85 -4.94 33.33
C PRO A 90 22.18 -6.36 33.83
N ALA A 91 23.46 -6.75 33.81
CA ALA A 91 23.97 -7.91 34.52
C ALA A 91 24.79 -7.47 35.75
N ASN A 92 24.49 -8.07 36.90
CA ASN A 92 25.16 -7.81 38.18
C ASN A 92 25.04 -9.02 39.11
N THR A 93 25.91 -9.12 40.11
CA THR A 93 25.98 -10.30 40.98
C THR A 93 24.82 -10.41 41.98
N SER A 94 24.00 -9.36 42.16
CA SER A 94 22.75 -9.48 42.93
C SER A 94 21.71 -10.40 42.25
N ASN A 95 21.85 -10.65 40.93
CA ASN A 95 21.09 -11.66 40.23
C ASN A 95 21.81 -13.02 40.31
N PRO A 96 21.20 -14.06 40.92
CA PRO A 96 21.82 -15.38 41.07
C PRO A 96 22.24 -16.06 39.76
N HIS A 97 21.73 -15.62 38.61
CA HIS A 97 22.14 -16.13 37.30
C HIS A 97 23.54 -15.65 36.85
N PHE A 98 24.07 -14.61 37.50
CA PHE A 98 25.34 -13.96 37.14
C PHE A 98 26.40 -14.07 38.24
N ASP A 99 26.17 -14.91 39.27
CA ASP A 99 27.13 -15.14 40.35
C ASP A 99 27.28 -16.65 40.66
N PRO A 100 28.24 -17.37 40.03
CA PRO A 100 29.05 -16.91 38.90
C PRO A 100 28.26 -16.88 37.58
N PRO A 101 28.67 -16.10 36.56
CA PRO A 101 28.02 -16.11 35.26
C PRO A 101 28.12 -17.49 34.57
N ARG A 102 26.99 -17.99 34.06
CA ARG A 102 26.94 -19.32 33.39
C ARG A 102 27.93 -19.44 32.22
N ALA A 103 28.10 -18.38 31.43
CA ALA A 103 29.03 -18.35 30.31
C ALA A 103 30.49 -18.51 30.78
N LEU A 104 30.86 -17.90 31.91
CA LEU A 104 32.19 -18.05 32.52
C LEU A 104 32.45 -19.49 32.94
N THR A 105 31.46 -20.14 33.58
CA THR A 105 31.57 -21.54 33.98
C THR A 105 31.76 -22.45 32.77
N LEU A 106 31.03 -22.23 31.67
CA LEU A 106 31.19 -22.98 30.43
C LEU A 106 32.56 -22.74 29.79
N ALA A 107 33.03 -21.49 29.72
CA ALA A 107 34.36 -21.17 29.19
C ALA A 107 35.47 -21.88 29.96
N GLN A 108 35.40 -21.89 31.30
CA GLN A 108 36.35 -22.60 32.16
C GLN A 108 36.32 -24.11 31.94
N ARG A 109 35.13 -24.71 31.84
CA ARG A 109 34.96 -26.13 31.55
C ARG A 109 35.55 -26.55 30.21
N MET A 110 35.48 -25.67 29.20
CA MET A 110 36.06 -25.90 27.87
C MET A 110 37.56 -25.52 27.78
N GLY A 111 38.14 -24.98 28.85
CA GLY A 111 39.52 -24.52 28.89
C GLY A 111 39.80 -23.34 27.95
N LEU A 112 38.84 -22.42 27.82
CA LEU A 112 38.92 -21.23 26.96
C LEU A 112 39.40 -20.02 27.77
N GLY A 113 40.25 -19.19 27.16
CA GLY A 113 40.52 -17.85 27.68
C GLY A 113 39.29 -16.95 27.52
N ILE A 114 39.18 -15.88 28.32
CA ILE A 114 38.06 -14.93 28.24
C ILE A 114 38.51 -13.51 27.87
N ASP A 115 39.79 -13.33 27.56
CA ASP A 115 40.33 -12.05 27.11
C ASP A 115 40.24 -11.95 25.59
N ALA A 116 39.32 -11.11 25.10
CA ALA A 116 39.09 -10.89 23.67
C ALA A 116 40.30 -10.32 22.94
N GLU A 117 41.21 -9.62 23.64
CA GLU A 117 42.37 -8.94 23.07
C GLU A 117 43.67 -9.78 23.14
N SER A 118 43.63 -10.96 23.79
CA SER A 118 44.81 -11.79 23.99
C SER A 118 45.42 -12.33 22.68
N ALA A 119 46.76 -12.42 22.65
CA ALA A 119 47.58 -12.62 21.45
C ALA A 119 47.52 -14.02 20.79
N GLN A 120 46.58 -14.89 21.18
CA GLN A 120 46.30 -16.17 20.50
C GLN A 120 44.79 -16.35 20.32
N ARG A 121 44.27 -15.76 19.24
CA ARG A 121 42.86 -15.81 18.78
C ARG A 121 42.34 -17.22 18.43
N GLU A 122 43.00 -18.28 18.86
CA GLU A 122 42.63 -19.66 18.54
C GLU A 122 41.80 -20.34 19.63
N ARG A 123 41.71 -19.87 20.89
CA ARG A 123 40.89 -20.53 21.94
C ARG A 123 40.34 -19.58 23.00
N VAL A 124 39.54 -18.60 22.59
CA VAL A 124 38.89 -17.67 23.53
C VAL A 124 37.37 -17.72 23.41
N ALA A 125 36.70 -17.58 24.55
CA ALA A 125 35.29 -17.25 24.63
C ALA A 125 35.14 -15.73 24.64
N ILE A 126 34.23 -15.21 23.83
CA ILE A 126 33.87 -13.79 23.77
C ILE A 126 32.38 -13.61 24.06
N GLU A 127 32.05 -12.55 24.79
CA GLU A 127 30.67 -12.13 25.03
C GLU A 127 30.21 -11.33 23.81
N VAL A 128 29.12 -11.75 23.17
CA VAL A 128 28.51 -11.07 22.03
C VAL A 128 27.08 -10.68 22.36
N TYR A 129 26.53 -9.72 21.61
CA TYR A 129 25.12 -9.36 21.74
C TYR A 129 24.44 -9.31 20.35
N PRO A 130 23.62 -10.32 19.98
CA PRO A 130 23.04 -10.46 18.65
C PRO A 130 22.21 -9.26 18.19
N HIS A 131 21.46 -8.59 19.06
CA HIS A 131 20.58 -7.49 18.68
C HIS A 131 21.34 -6.27 18.11
N PRO A 132 22.34 -5.68 18.80
CA PRO A 132 23.24 -4.69 18.21
C PRO A 132 23.97 -5.19 16.97
N ALA A 133 24.40 -6.45 16.98
CA ALA A 133 25.10 -7.04 15.85
C ALA A 133 24.25 -7.11 14.57
N MET A 134 22.99 -7.52 14.67
CA MET A 134 22.04 -7.49 13.56
C MET A 134 21.78 -6.06 13.07
N VAL A 135 21.63 -5.09 13.98
CA VAL A 135 21.43 -3.68 13.62
C VAL A 135 22.63 -3.16 12.82
N GLY A 136 23.85 -3.35 13.32
CA GLY A 136 25.07 -2.87 12.67
C GLY A 136 25.37 -3.57 11.35
N LEU A 137 25.26 -4.90 11.29
CA LEU A 137 25.65 -5.69 10.12
C LEU A 137 24.62 -5.66 8.99
N PHE A 138 23.32 -5.56 9.30
CA PHE A 138 22.24 -5.52 8.30
C PHE A 138 21.71 -4.11 8.03
N ALA A 139 22.34 -3.08 8.63
CA ALA A 139 21.93 -1.69 8.52
C ALA A 139 20.44 -1.45 8.88
N LEU A 140 19.97 -2.04 9.99
CA LEU A 140 18.56 -1.98 10.38
C LEU A 140 18.21 -0.65 11.06
N ASP A 141 16.98 -0.20 10.85
CA ASP A 141 16.41 0.95 11.58
C ASP A 141 16.19 0.65 13.06
N ARG A 142 15.79 -0.57 13.41
CA ARG A 142 15.57 -1.04 14.79
C ARG A 142 15.78 -2.54 14.88
N THR A 143 15.81 -3.06 16.11
CA THR A 143 15.86 -4.51 16.34
C THR A 143 14.69 -5.24 15.70
N LEU A 144 15.00 -6.37 15.04
CA LEU A 144 13.99 -7.30 14.54
C LEU A 144 13.22 -7.89 15.72
N LYS A 145 11.91 -7.99 15.59
CA LYS A 145 11.07 -8.37 16.73
C LYS A 145 10.82 -9.88 16.88
N TYR A 146 11.66 -10.74 16.32
CA TYR A 146 11.46 -12.20 16.32
C TYR A 146 11.44 -12.89 17.71
N LYS A 147 12.08 -12.33 18.75
CA LYS A 147 12.02 -12.87 20.15
C LYS A 147 10.85 -12.31 20.99
N ARG A 148 10.10 -11.30 20.51
CA ARG A 148 9.09 -10.59 21.32
C ARG A 148 7.69 -11.19 21.18
N LYS A 149 7.31 -12.06 22.12
CA LYS A 149 5.99 -12.73 22.13
C LYS A 149 4.78 -11.80 22.34
N LYS A 150 4.97 -10.59 22.89
CA LYS A 150 3.88 -9.65 23.26
C LYS A 150 3.21 -8.95 22.08
N GLN A 151 3.85 -8.90 20.92
CA GLN A 151 3.36 -8.17 19.74
C GLN A 151 2.49 -9.03 18.79
N GLY A 152 2.25 -10.29 19.15
CA GLY A 152 1.46 -11.24 18.36
C GLY A 152 2.29 -12.16 17.48
N PHE A 153 1.74 -13.35 17.22
CA PHE A 153 2.41 -14.41 16.45
C PHE A 153 2.73 -13.99 15.01
N ALA A 154 1.84 -13.25 14.34
CA ALA A 154 2.05 -12.83 12.95
C ALA A 154 3.29 -11.93 12.79
N VAL A 155 3.44 -10.93 13.65
CA VAL A 155 4.62 -10.05 13.64
C VAL A 155 5.87 -10.83 14.04
N GLN A 156 5.78 -11.71 15.03
CA GLN A 156 6.89 -12.60 15.40
C GLN A 156 7.34 -13.44 14.20
N HIS A 157 6.39 -14.04 13.48
CA HIS A 157 6.61 -14.92 12.32
C HIS A 157 7.23 -14.16 11.14
N ALA A 158 6.66 -13.02 10.77
CA ALA A 158 7.17 -12.17 9.69
C ALA A 158 8.59 -11.68 9.96
N GLU A 159 8.87 -11.24 11.19
CA GLU A 159 10.20 -10.79 11.61
C GLU A 159 11.20 -11.95 11.71
N THR A 160 10.77 -13.17 12.07
CA THR A 160 11.61 -14.37 11.96
C THR A 160 11.95 -14.66 10.49
N LEU A 161 10.97 -14.61 9.57
CA LEU A 161 11.23 -14.82 8.14
C LEU A 161 12.18 -13.77 7.56
N ARG A 162 12.02 -12.50 7.97
CA ARG A 162 12.94 -11.41 7.61
C ARG A 162 14.36 -11.68 8.13
N LEU A 163 14.51 -12.13 9.37
CA LEU A 163 15.81 -12.54 9.93
C LEU A 163 16.44 -13.66 9.11
N LEU A 164 15.69 -14.72 8.75
CA LEU A 164 16.21 -15.80 7.92
C LEU A 164 16.72 -15.30 6.56
N ALA A 165 15.95 -14.43 5.90
CA ALA A 165 16.34 -13.85 4.61
C ALA A 165 17.63 -13.01 4.71
N LEU A 166 17.77 -12.20 5.77
CA LEU A 166 18.98 -11.42 6.03
C LEU A 166 20.20 -12.31 6.29
N MET A 167 20.03 -13.36 7.09
CA MET A 167 21.11 -14.32 7.39
C MET A 167 21.53 -15.12 6.14
N GLU A 168 20.60 -15.45 5.25
CA GLU A 168 20.91 -16.08 3.96
C GLU A 168 21.70 -15.17 3.01
N GLY A 169 21.60 -13.85 3.18
CA GLY A 169 22.43 -12.87 2.50
C GLY A 169 23.91 -12.91 2.94
N ILE A 170 24.23 -13.55 4.07
CA ILE A 170 25.61 -13.73 4.54
C ILE A 170 26.27 -14.87 3.75
N ALA A 171 26.92 -14.52 2.64
CA ALA A 171 27.54 -15.47 1.73
C ALA A 171 28.52 -16.45 2.39
N ALA A 172 29.23 -16.02 3.45
CA ALA A 172 30.18 -16.85 4.19
C ALA A 172 29.51 -18.06 4.85
N LEU A 173 28.29 -17.91 5.39
CA LEU A 173 27.59 -18.96 6.13
C LEU A 173 27.09 -20.11 5.24
N ARG A 174 26.87 -19.87 3.94
CA ARG A 174 26.38 -20.87 2.97
C ARG A 174 25.10 -21.59 3.42
N LEU A 175 24.22 -20.87 4.11
CA LEU A 175 23.04 -21.42 4.79
C LEU A 175 22.10 -22.22 3.86
N GLN A 176 21.96 -21.81 2.61
CA GLN A 176 21.10 -22.49 1.62
C GLN A 176 21.56 -23.93 1.29
N HIS A 177 22.80 -24.30 1.66
CA HIS A 177 23.35 -25.64 1.47
C HIS A 177 23.46 -26.43 2.78
N ALA A 178 23.11 -25.84 3.92
CA ALA A 178 23.22 -26.46 5.22
C ALA A 178 21.89 -27.17 5.59
N PRO A 179 21.89 -28.51 5.81
CA PRO A 179 20.66 -29.24 6.09
C PRO A 179 19.91 -28.77 7.35
N SER A 180 20.63 -28.37 8.40
CA SER A 180 20.01 -27.85 9.63
C SER A 180 19.30 -26.53 9.39
N TRP A 181 19.88 -25.65 8.57
CA TRP A 181 19.23 -24.39 8.18
C TRP A 181 17.98 -24.61 7.34
N LEU A 182 18.02 -25.53 6.37
CA LEU A 182 16.84 -25.87 5.56
C LEU A 182 15.68 -26.40 6.43
N ALA A 183 15.99 -27.17 7.48
CA ALA A 183 14.99 -27.65 8.44
C ALA A 183 14.42 -26.51 9.31
N ILE A 184 15.25 -25.56 9.74
CA ILE A 184 14.82 -24.34 10.44
C ILE A 184 13.87 -23.55 9.54
N ARG A 185 14.27 -23.30 8.29
CA ARG A 185 13.48 -22.55 7.31
C ARG A 185 12.11 -23.17 7.08
N ALA A 186 12.07 -24.48 6.82
CA ALA A 186 10.80 -25.20 6.66
C ALA A 186 9.92 -25.13 7.92
N THR A 187 10.53 -25.18 9.12
CA THR A 187 9.81 -25.06 10.39
C THR A 187 9.20 -23.67 10.59
N VAL A 188 9.94 -22.62 10.22
CA VAL A 188 9.44 -21.24 10.29
C VAL A 188 8.37 -21.03 9.23
N GLU A 189 8.56 -21.42 7.97
CA GLU A 189 7.57 -21.25 6.90
C GLU A 189 6.25 -21.96 7.20
N ALA A 190 6.31 -23.16 7.78
CA ALA A 190 5.13 -23.94 8.17
C ALA A 190 4.57 -23.58 9.56
N ALA A 191 5.12 -22.58 10.25
CA ALA A 191 4.69 -22.22 11.59
C ALA A 191 3.25 -21.66 11.58
N THR A 192 2.39 -22.25 12.41
CA THR A 192 1.01 -21.79 12.63
C THR A 192 0.77 -21.25 14.04
N GLY A 193 1.81 -21.22 14.88
CA GLY A 193 1.74 -20.66 16.23
C GLY A 193 3.12 -20.46 16.87
N PRO A 194 3.18 -19.70 17.99
CA PRO A 194 4.43 -19.23 18.59
C PRO A 194 5.30 -20.36 19.15
N GLY A 195 4.70 -21.52 19.44
CA GLY A 195 5.43 -22.71 19.86
C GLY A 195 6.35 -23.28 18.78
N ALA A 196 6.05 -23.08 17.49
CA ALA A 196 6.92 -23.51 16.40
C ALA A 196 8.14 -22.61 16.23
N LEU A 197 7.96 -21.29 16.32
CA LEU A 197 9.05 -20.32 16.27
C LEU A 197 9.97 -20.46 17.48
N GLY A 198 9.40 -20.59 18.68
CA GLY A 198 10.19 -20.83 19.89
C GLY A 198 10.97 -22.16 19.87
N ARG A 199 10.64 -23.11 18.98
CA ARG A 199 11.44 -24.33 18.80
C ARG A 199 12.72 -24.11 18.02
N VAL A 200 12.86 -23.04 17.25
CA VAL A 200 14.04 -22.80 16.41
C VAL A 200 14.74 -21.48 16.71
N GLU A 201 14.11 -20.60 17.49
CA GLU A 201 14.63 -19.28 17.91
C GLU A 201 16.06 -19.34 18.44
N ASP A 202 16.31 -20.16 19.49
CA ASP A 202 17.64 -20.24 20.11
C ASP A 202 18.69 -20.73 19.10
N GLU A 203 18.33 -21.70 18.23
CA GLU A 203 19.25 -22.26 17.23
C GLU A 203 19.61 -21.26 16.13
N ILE A 204 18.67 -20.43 15.69
CA ILE A 204 18.92 -19.31 14.76
C ILE A 204 19.97 -18.36 15.35
N ASP A 205 19.82 -18.01 16.62
CA ASP A 205 20.72 -17.09 17.29
C ASP A 205 22.09 -17.71 17.57
N GLY A 206 22.14 -19.01 17.88
CA GLY A 206 23.38 -19.77 17.94
C GLY A 206 24.17 -19.69 16.62
N ILE A 207 23.48 -19.83 15.47
CA ILE A 207 24.10 -19.68 14.14
C ILE A 207 24.63 -18.26 13.92
N PHE A 208 23.87 -17.25 14.31
CA PHE A 208 24.32 -15.87 14.19
C PHE A 208 25.53 -15.59 15.10
N CYS A 209 25.54 -16.07 16.34
CA CYS A 209 26.70 -16.00 17.22
C CYS A 209 27.94 -16.68 16.60
N ALA A 210 27.77 -17.81 15.90
CA ALA A 210 28.90 -18.51 15.26
C ALA A 210 29.50 -17.67 14.13
N HIS A 211 28.66 -16.91 13.41
CA HIS A 211 29.12 -15.92 12.44
C HIS A 211 29.95 -14.81 13.10
N LEU A 212 29.52 -14.29 14.25
CA LEU A 212 30.28 -13.28 15.01
C LEU A 212 31.62 -13.83 15.51
N ALA A 213 31.65 -15.08 15.96
CA ALA A 213 32.89 -15.76 16.34
C ALA A 213 33.88 -15.83 15.17
N TRP A 214 33.39 -16.15 13.97
CA TRP A 214 34.21 -16.17 12.76
C TRP A 214 34.69 -14.78 12.36
N LEU A 215 33.81 -13.75 12.33
CA LEU A 215 34.20 -12.37 12.04
C LEU A 215 35.30 -11.87 12.98
N TRP A 216 35.17 -12.18 14.28
CA TRP A 216 36.18 -11.83 15.28
C TRP A 216 37.51 -12.55 15.02
N ALA A 217 37.47 -13.83 14.68
CA ALA A 217 38.67 -14.60 14.33
C ALA A 217 39.41 -14.03 13.12
N GLN A 218 38.68 -13.52 12.13
CA GLN A 218 39.25 -12.86 10.95
C GLN A 218 39.86 -11.48 11.26
N GLY A 219 39.65 -10.93 12.46
CA GLY A 219 40.06 -9.56 12.80
C GLY A 219 39.30 -8.52 11.99
N SER A 220 38.01 -8.76 11.72
CA SER A 220 37.17 -7.85 10.94
C SER A 220 36.89 -6.56 11.70
N ASP A 221 37.05 -5.41 11.03
CA ASP A 221 36.64 -4.09 11.54
C ASP A 221 35.12 -3.94 11.70
N ALA A 222 34.34 -4.97 11.32
CA ALA A 222 32.90 -5.02 11.55
C ALA A 222 32.54 -5.25 13.02
N LEU A 223 33.50 -5.56 13.89
CA LEU A 223 33.31 -5.78 15.32
C LEU A 223 34.37 -5.04 16.14
N GLN A 224 33.98 -4.56 17.31
CA GLN A 224 34.86 -3.94 18.30
C GLN A 224 34.47 -4.35 19.73
N VAL A 225 35.37 -4.09 20.68
CA VAL A 225 35.13 -4.32 22.10
C VAL A 225 34.50 -3.08 22.72
N TYR A 226 33.39 -3.27 23.44
CA TYR A 226 32.80 -2.29 24.36
C TYR A 226 33.11 -2.70 25.80
N GLY A 227 33.63 -1.81 26.63
CA GLY A 227 34.18 -2.13 27.95
C GLY A 227 35.58 -2.76 27.91
N ASP A 228 35.90 -3.60 28.90
CA ASP A 228 37.22 -4.24 29.01
C ASP A 228 37.18 -5.56 29.81
N VAL A 229 38.26 -6.34 29.76
CA VAL A 229 38.35 -7.65 30.43
C VAL A 229 38.30 -7.59 31.96
N ARG A 230 38.50 -6.42 32.59
CA ARG A 230 38.49 -6.29 34.07
C ARG A 230 37.07 -6.09 34.58
N GLU A 231 36.30 -5.23 33.92
CA GLU A 231 34.95 -4.85 34.35
C GLU A 231 33.84 -5.58 33.57
N GLY A 232 34.21 -6.24 32.48
CA GLY A 232 33.34 -6.92 31.54
C GLY A 232 33.23 -6.18 30.21
N TYR A 233 33.04 -6.96 29.14
CA TYR A 233 33.00 -6.44 27.78
C TYR A 233 31.94 -7.11 26.93
N ILE A 234 31.55 -6.45 25.84
CA ILE A 234 30.69 -7.00 24.78
C ILE A 234 31.36 -6.74 23.44
N VAL A 235 31.47 -7.77 22.60
CA VAL A 235 31.92 -7.65 21.21
C VAL A 235 30.70 -7.42 20.31
N ALA A 236 30.65 -6.26 19.66
CA ALA A 236 29.55 -5.84 18.78
C ALA A 236 30.06 -4.88 17.69
N PRO A 237 29.28 -4.57 16.64
CA PRO A 237 29.67 -3.61 15.61
C PRO A 237 29.93 -2.20 16.16
N PRO A 238 30.69 -1.36 15.44
CA PRO A 238 30.82 0.05 15.79
C PRO A 238 29.47 0.79 15.76
N PRO A 239 29.35 1.95 16.43
CA PRO A 239 28.10 2.69 16.49
C PRO A 239 27.59 3.01 15.08
N PRO A 240 26.30 2.76 14.77
CA PRO A 240 25.74 3.08 13.47
C PRO A 240 25.89 4.56 13.12
N THR A 241 26.34 4.85 11.89
CA THR A 241 26.51 6.22 11.38
C THR A 241 25.20 6.85 10.91
N TRP A 242 24.14 6.05 10.76
CA TRP A 242 22.79 6.51 10.43
C TRP A 242 21.92 6.69 11.68
N ALA A 243 20.82 7.43 11.52
CA ALA A 243 19.80 7.55 12.56
C ALA A 243 18.67 6.54 12.30
N PRO A 244 18.10 5.92 13.36
CA PRO A 244 16.93 5.07 13.19
C PRO A 244 15.72 5.91 12.77
N ALA A 245 14.86 5.38 11.90
CA ALA A 245 13.57 6.00 11.57
C ALA A 245 12.80 6.43 12.85
N ARG A 246 12.15 7.61 12.81
CA ARG A 246 11.47 8.20 13.99
C ARG A 246 10.43 7.23 14.56
N ARG A 247 10.46 6.99 15.89
CA ARG A 247 9.38 6.27 16.58
C ARG A 247 8.11 7.11 16.44
N THR A 248 7.09 6.58 15.80
CA THR A 248 5.72 7.03 16.03
C THR A 248 5.31 6.56 17.41
N ARG A 249 5.27 7.48 18.37
CA ARG A 249 4.63 7.21 19.66
C ARG A 249 3.21 6.75 19.37
N SER A 250 2.88 5.52 19.74
CA SER A 250 1.49 5.09 19.72
C SER A 250 0.72 5.89 20.78
N ALA A 251 -0.53 6.24 20.50
CA ALA A 251 -1.43 6.94 21.41
C ALA A 251 -1.76 6.15 22.70
N ALA A 252 -1.15 4.99 22.95
CA ALA A 252 -1.40 4.15 24.12
C ALA A 252 -0.46 4.38 25.33
N ASP A 253 0.60 5.20 25.21
CA ASP A 253 1.53 5.51 26.32
C ASP A 253 1.36 6.96 26.88
N ALA A 254 0.35 7.70 26.41
CA ALA A 254 0.15 9.11 26.78
C ALA A 254 -0.72 9.34 28.04
N SER A 255 -0.97 8.31 28.86
CA SER A 255 -1.79 8.44 30.07
C SER A 255 -1.02 8.39 31.40
N VAL A 256 0.31 8.53 31.39
CA VAL A 256 1.10 8.64 32.63
C VAL A 256 2.23 9.66 32.46
N ASP A 257 1.89 10.95 32.40
CA ASP A 257 2.59 11.98 33.18
C ASP A 257 1.89 13.32 32.99
N SER A 258 1.15 13.74 34.01
CA SER A 258 0.56 15.07 34.10
C SER A 258 1.06 15.73 35.38
N SER A 259 2.16 16.48 35.29
CA SER A 259 2.44 17.57 36.22
C SER A 259 3.59 18.45 35.69
N GLU A 260 3.37 19.77 35.78
CA GLU A 260 4.33 20.87 35.57
C GLU A 260 4.62 21.23 34.10
N ALA A 261 4.56 22.47 33.60
CA ALA A 261 4.30 23.79 34.16
C ALA A 261 4.23 24.85 33.00
N THR A 262 3.29 25.81 33.10
CA THR A 262 3.28 27.27 32.76
C THR A 262 3.66 27.88 31.37
N ILE A 263 2.62 28.45 30.70
CA ILE A 263 2.36 29.85 30.18
C ILE A 263 3.39 30.68 29.33
N ALA A 264 2.86 31.24 28.21
CA ALA A 264 3.22 32.40 27.33
C ALA A 264 4.44 32.28 26.38
N ASP A 265 4.47 32.74 25.12
CA ASP A 265 3.81 33.83 24.35
C ASP A 265 3.74 33.49 22.83
N GLU A 266 2.84 34.10 22.05
CA GLU A 266 2.80 34.07 20.57
C GLU A 266 3.70 35.20 19.95
N PRO A 267 3.80 35.37 18.61
CA PRO A 267 4.41 34.49 17.61
C PRO A 267 5.55 35.22 16.85
N SER A 268 6.55 34.49 16.35
CA SER A 268 7.51 35.04 15.37
C SER A 268 7.59 34.16 14.13
N LEU A 269 7.40 34.83 12.99
CA LEU A 269 7.56 34.32 11.63
C LEU A 269 9.03 33.95 11.35
N GLU A 270 9.17 32.98 10.44
CA GLU A 270 10.37 32.57 9.70
C GLU A 270 11.40 31.68 10.43
N THR A 271 11.28 30.37 10.20
CA THR A 271 12.27 29.62 9.41
C THR A 271 11.66 28.28 9.04
N VAL A 272 11.47 28.06 7.73
CA VAL A 272 11.10 26.77 7.17
C VAL A 272 12.28 25.83 7.44
N ALA A 273 12.12 24.94 8.41
CA ALA A 273 13.04 23.83 8.60
C ALA A 273 12.71 22.75 7.56
N GLU A 274 13.48 22.77 6.48
CA GLU A 274 13.65 21.69 5.52
C GLU A 274 14.06 20.38 6.22
N ASP A 275 13.76 19.24 5.57
CA ASP A 275 14.06 17.84 5.95
C ASP A 275 13.04 17.05 6.80
N ALA A 276 11.75 17.18 6.46
CA ALA A 276 10.83 16.03 6.50
C ALA A 276 10.77 15.41 5.09
N PRO A 277 10.83 14.07 4.91
CA PRO A 277 10.64 13.48 3.59
C PRO A 277 9.25 13.89 3.08
N HIS A 278 9.21 14.68 2.00
CA HIS A 278 7.99 14.89 1.24
C HIS A 278 7.42 13.51 0.87
N PRO A 279 6.14 13.22 1.10
CA PRO A 279 5.56 11.97 0.65
C PRO A 279 5.68 11.90 -0.87
N ALA A 280 6.15 10.77 -1.41
CA ALA A 280 6.34 10.60 -2.85
C ALA A 280 5.01 10.89 -3.58
N SER A 281 4.99 11.94 -4.41
CA SER A 281 3.88 12.30 -5.28
C SER A 281 3.59 11.18 -6.29
N HIS A 282 2.32 11.01 -6.65
CA HIS A 282 1.89 10.03 -7.64
C HIS A 282 1.24 10.69 -8.86
N VAL A 283 1.43 10.09 -10.04
CA VAL A 283 0.73 10.47 -11.27
C VAL A 283 -0.22 9.36 -11.67
N PHE A 284 -1.51 9.57 -11.40
CA PHE A 284 -2.59 8.67 -11.78
C PHE A 284 -2.92 8.85 -13.27
N VAL A 285 -3.26 7.75 -13.94
CA VAL A 285 -3.82 7.79 -15.30
C VAL A 285 -5.12 6.99 -15.34
N THR A 286 -6.21 7.68 -15.63
CA THR A 286 -7.56 7.07 -15.66
C THR A 286 -8.32 7.50 -16.91
N ARG A 287 -9.31 6.70 -17.30
CA ARG A 287 -10.33 7.14 -18.25
C ARG A 287 -11.47 7.85 -17.53
N GLY A 288 -12.21 8.68 -18.26
CA GLY A 288 -13.38 9.41 -17.76
C GLY A 288 -13.47 10.85 -18.26
N ASP A 289 -14.34 11.65 -17.65
CA ASP A 289 -14.42 13.10 -17.85
C ASP A 289 -13.76 13.86 -16.69
N LEU A 290 -12.93 14.83 -17.05
CA LEU A 290 -12.26 15.72 -16.11
C LEU A 290 -13.27 16.59 -15.35
N LEU A 291 -14.39 16.94 -15.99
CA LEU A 291 -15.41 17.82 -15.40
C LEU A 291 -16.26 17.12 -14.34
N HIS A 292 -16.30 15.79 -14.34
CA HIS A 292 -16.98 14.98 -13.34
C HIS A 292 -16.04 14.43 -12.26
N LEU A 293 -14.72 14.61 -12.40
CA LEU A 293 -13.76 14.20 -11.39
C LEU A 293 -13.77 15.16 -10.18
N ALA A 294 -13.75 14.60 -8.98
CA ALA A 294 -13.47 15.30 -7.74
C ALA A 294 -11.94 15.45 -7.58
N CYS A 295 -11.48 16.69 -7.50
CA CYS A 295 -10.09 17.04 -7.28
C CYS A 295 -10.00 18.42 -6.62
N ASP A 296 -8.80 18.85 -6.24
CA ASP A 296 -8.60 20.19 -5.74
C ASP A 296 -8.68 21.17 -6.90
N ALA A 297 -7.80 21.08 -7.89
CA ALA A 297 -7.83 21.99 -9.04
C ALA A 297 -7.57 21.25 -10.35
N TRP A 298 -8.02 21.84 -11.46
CA TRP A 298 -7.90 21.21 -12.76
C TRP A 298 -7.42 22.16 -13.85
N LEU A 299 -6.68 21.60 -14.81
CA LEU A 299 -6.12 22.35 -15.94
C LEU A 299 -7.22 22.65 -16.96
N LEU A 300 -7.49 23.93 -17.17
CA LEU A 300 -8.35 24.44 -18.22
C LEU A 300 -7.48 24.91 -19.40
N PRO A 301 -7.46 24.20 -20.54
CA PRO A 301 -6.65 24.59 -21.68
C PRO A 301 -7.15 25.89 -22.32
N SER A 302 -6.23 26.77 -22.67
CA SER A 302 -6.51 28.04 -23.35
C SER A 302 -5.35 28.43 -24.25
N ASP A 303 -5.57 29.36 -25.18
CA ASP A 303 -4.47 30.11 -25.79
C ASP A 303 -3.93 31.20 -24.82
N GLN A 304 -2.88 31.94 -25.23
CA GLN A 304 -2.30 33.02 -24.41
C GLN A 304 -3.23 34.25 -24.26
N ARG A 305 -4.30 34.35 -25.07
CA ARG A 305 -5.29 35.43 -24.97
C ARG A 305 -6.42 35.10 -24.00
N GLY A 306 -6.44 33.89 -23.44
CA GLY A 306 -7.53 33.41 -22.59
C GLY A 306 -8.69 32.80 -23.38
N GLU A 307 -8.50 32.50 -24.68
CA GLU A 307 -9.54 31.89 -25.49
C GLU A 307 -9.68 30.41 -25.15
N VAL A 308 -10.83 30.08 -24.56
CA VAL A 308 -11.26 28.72 -24.23
C VAL A 308 -12.27 28.27 -25.29
N THR A 309 -12.11 27.05 -25.81
CA THR A 309 -12.93 26.56 -26.93
C THR A 309 -13.32 25.08 -26.77
N GLY A 310 -14.28 24.64 -27.58
CA GLY A 310 -14.71 23.24 -27.64
C GLY A 310 -15.43 22.81 -26.36
N ARG A 311 -15.11 21.62 -25.86
CA ARG A 311 -15.71 21.06 -24.63
C ARG A 311 -15.44 21.86 -23.35
N TRP A 312 -14.55 22.85 -23.42
CA TRP A 312 -14.14 23.67 -22.29
C TRP A 312 -14.93 24.98 -22.20
N ASP A 313 -15.75 25.29 -23.21
CA ASP A 313 -16.65 26.44 -23.24
C ASP A 313 -17.86 26.20 -22.33
N LEU A 314 -17.59 26.31 -21.03
CA LEU A 314 -18.57 26.12 -19.95
C LEU A 314 -19.30 27.43 -19.64
N GLU A 315 -20.47 27.32 -19.02
CA GLU A 315 -21.22 28.47 -18.55
C GLU A 315 -20.35 29.40 -17.66
N ASP A 316 -20.45 30.71 -17.90
CA ASP A 316 -19.68 31.78 -17.25
C ASP A 316 -18.15 31.72 -17.39
N ILE A 317 -17.59 30.76 -18.15
CA ILE A 317 -16.13 30.58 -18.19
C ILE A 317 -15.41 31.80 -18.77
N HIS A 318 -15.96 32.37 -19.85
CA HIS A 318 -15.40 33.56 -20.48
C HIS A 318 -15.42 34.79 -19.57
N ASP A 319 -16.47 34.96 -18.74
CA ASP A 319 -16.54 36.04 -17.76
C ASP A 319 -15.55 35.85 -16.61
N ARG A 320 -15.33 34.60 -16.19
CA ARG A 320 -14.31 34.28 -15.17
C ARG A 320 -12.91 34.51 -15.69
N VAL A 321 -12.63 34.13 -16.93
CA VAL A 321 -11.35 34.40 -17.61
C VAL A 321 -11.10 35.90 -17.67
N ARG A 322 -12.06 36.70 -18.19
CA ARG A 322 -11.91 38.16 -18.30
C ARG A 322 -11.58 38.84 -16.97
N ARG A 323 -12.09 38.33 -15.85
CA ARG A 323 -11.85 38.87 -14.51
C ARG A 323 -10.53 38.42 -13.86
N SER A 324 -9.94 37.32 -14.34
CA SER A 324 -8.84 36.62 -13.64
C SER A 324 -7.52 36.66 -14.39
N VAL A 325 -7.52 36.96 -15.70
CA VAL A 325 -6.31 36.96 -16.53
C VAL A 325 -5.51 38.27 -16.36
N PRO A 326 -4.28 38.22 -15.83
CA PRO A 326 -3.39 39.39 -15.74
C PRO A 326 -2.62 39.61 -17.05
N ASP A 327 -2.05 40.81 -17.23
CA ASP A 327 -1.20 41.15 -18.38
C ASP A 327 -0.01 40.17 -18.54
N GLU A 328 0.55 39.66 -17.43
CA GLU A 328 1.66 38.70 -17.46
C GLU A 328 1.32 37.38 -18.16
N PHE A 329 0.05 36.98 -18.14
CA PHE A 329 -0.42 35.77 -18.83
C PHE A 329 -0.48 36.02 -20.34
N VAL A 330 -1.02 37.18 -20.74
CA VAL A 330 -1.12 37.60 -22.15
C VAL A 330 0.26 37.80 -22.77
N GLU A 331 1.22 38.31 -22.00
CA GLU A 331 2.61 38.46 -22.39
C GLU A 331 3.40 37.13 -22.42
N GLY A 332 2.81 36.03 -21.94
CA GLY A 332 3.47 34.73 -21.84
C GLY A 332 4.56 34.64 -20.77
N ARG A 333 4.61 35.60 -19.84
CA ARG A 333 5.50 35.56 -18.66
C ARG A 333 5.00 34.57 -17.61
N ARG A 334 3.70 34.31 -17.55
CA ARG A 334 3.08 33.23 -16.76
C ARG A 334 2.17 32.40 -17.67
N LEU A 335 2.20 31.08 -17.56
CA LEU A 335 1.37 30.23 -18.41
C LEU A 335 0.16 29.62 -17.70
N ALA A 336 0.01 29.79 -16.38
CA ALA A 336 -1.14 29.29 -15.63
C ALA A 336 -1.68 30.33 -14.65
N VAL A 337 -3.00 30.49 -14.56
CA VAL A 337 -3.68 31.38 -13.60
C VAL A 337 -4.94 30.73 -13.02
N PRO A 338 -5.17 30.81 -11.70
CA PRO A 338 -6.39 30.29 -11.12
C PRO A 338 -7.55 31.24 -11.47
N LEU A 339 -8.66 30.68 -11.94
CA LEU A 339 -9.86 31.49 -12.18
C LEU A 339 -10.58 31.76 -10.86
N ALA A 340 -11.01 33.00 -10.66
CA ALA A 340 -11.85 33.38 -9.54
C ALA A 340 -13.11 32.51 -9.48
N GLY A 341 -13.49 32.10 -8.26
CA GLY A 341 -14.78 31.48 -8.00
C GLY A 341 -15.92 32.50 -8.12
N GLY A 342 -17.14 32.01 -8.39
CA GLY A 342 -18.33 32.72 -7.93
C GLY A 342 -18.47 32.57 -6.41
N GLU A 343 -19.24 33.44 -5.77
CA GLU A 343 -19.46 33.44 -4.30
C GLU A 343 -20.02 32.11 -3.74
N THR A 344 -20.44 31.18 -4.62
CA THR A 344 -21.12 29.91 -4.32
C THR A 344 -20.39 28.64 -4.84
N HIS A 345 -19.16 28.74 -5.37
CA HIS A 345 -18.56 27.63 -6.12
C HIS A 345 -17.92 26.56 -5.20
N GLU A 346 -18.67 25.53 -4.81
CA GLU A 346 -18.21 24.37 -4.01
C GLU A 346 -17.36 23.34 -4.80
N GLY A 347 -16.84 23.70 -5.97
CA GLY A 347 -16.19 22.78 -6.92
C GLY A 347 -14.68 22.94 -7.06
N PRO A 348 -14.02 22.02 -7.78
CA PRO A 348 -12.60 22.14 -8.10
C PRO A 348 -12.28 23.43 -8.86
N THR A 349 -11.18 24.11 -8.53
CA THR A 349 -10.84 25.38 -9.19
C THR A 349 -10.26 25.13 -10.58
N PRO A 350 -10.83 25.73 -11.64
CA PRO A 350 -10.20 25.74 -12.95
C PRO A 350 -8.96 26.65 -12.94
N ILE A 351 -7.87 26.12 -13.48
CA ILE A 351 -6.60 26.83 -13.68
C ILE A 351 -6.41 27.00 -15.18
N LEU A 352 -6.67 28.20 -15.66
CA LEU A 352 -6.49 28.56 -17.05
C LEU A 352 -5.01 28.44 -17.40
N THR A 353 -4.70 27.59 -18.38
CA THR A 353 -3.33 27.24 -18.74
C THR A 353 -3.11 27.44 -20.23
N ALA A 354 -2.18 28.31 -20.59
CA ALA A 354 -1.84 28.65 -21.96
C ALA A 354 -1.05 27.50 -22.63
N VAL A 355 -1.69 26.80 -23.57
CA VAL A 355 -1.08 25.72 -24.36
C VAL A 355 -0.46 26.25 -25.66
N PRO A 356 0.46 25.52 -26.32
CA PRO A 356 1.16 26.02 -27.50
C PRO A 356 0.22 26.33 -28.68
N LEU A 357 0.10 27.60 -29.03
CA LEU A 357 -0.83 28.14 -30.04
C LEU A 357 -0.55 27.63 -31.47
N ARG A 358 0.73 27.36 -31.78
CA ARG A 358 1.18 26.83 -33.08
C ARG A 358 1.36 25.30 -33.08
N GLY A 359 0.93 24.62 -32.02
CA GLY A 359 1.14 23.19 -31.83
C GLY A 359 2.52 22.83 -31.28
N VAL A 360 2.66 21.56 -30.86
CA VAL A 360 3.85 21.03 -30.19
C VAL A 360 5.05 20.81 -31.13
N GLU A 361 4.79 20.63 -32.44
CA GLU A 361 5.83 20.45 -33.46
C GLU A 361 6.50 21.78 -33.88
N ALA A 362 5.89 22.93 -33.56
CA ALA A 362 6.49 24.22 -33.83
C ALA A 362 7.78 24.44 -33.01
N PRO A 363 8.76 25.22 -33.49
CA PRO A 363 9.96 25.55 -32.72
C PRO A 363 9.60 26.13 -31.35
N GLY A 364 10.08 25.50 -30.27
CA GLY A 364 9.74 25.91 -28.89
C GLY A 364 8.46 25.30 -28.32
N GLY A 365 7.65 24.60 -29.12
CA GLY A 365 6.33 24.08 -28.74
C GLY A 365 6.39 23.07 -27.58
N MET A 366 7.35 22.13 -27.63
CA MET A 366 7.56 21.16 -26.54
C MET A 366 8.06 21.83 -25.26
N GLN A 367 8.95 22.83 -25.34
CA GLN A 367 9.40 23.58 -24.17
C GLN A 367 8.25 24.39 -23.54
N HIS A 368 7.39 24.97 -24.38
CA HIS A 368 6.18 25.66 -23.92
C HIS A 368 5.24 24.70 -23.20
N LEU A 369 5.04 23.49 -23.73
CA LEU A 369 4.24 22.45 -23.08
C LEU A 369 4.77 22.09 -21.68
N ILE A 370 6.08 21.83 -21.57
CA ILE A 370 6.74 21.53 -20.29
C ILE A 370 6.51 22.66 -19.29
N ARG A 371 6.68 23.91 -19.73
CA ARG A 371 6.48 25.09 -18.89
C ARG A 371 5.02 25.24 -18.46
N ALA A 372 4.07 25.01 -19.37
CA ALA A 372 2.65 25.10 -19.08
C ALA A 372 2.22 24.10 -18.00
N VAL A 373 2.70 22.85 -18.07
CA VAL A 373 2.41 21.82 -17.05
C VAL A 373 3.04 22.19 -15.70
N ARG A 374 4.30 22.66 -15.68
CA ARG A 374 4.96 23.11 -14.45
C ARG A 374 4.23 24.28 -13.79
N ASP A 375 3.91 25.32 -14.56
CA ASP A 375 3.16 26.48 -14.06
C ASP A 375 1.79 26.06 -13.54
N PHE A 376 1.08 25.15 -14.23
CA PHE A 376 -0.19 24.59 -13.77
C PHE A 376 -0.05 23.90 -12.41
N VAL A 377 0.92 22.98 -12.26
CA VAL A 377 1.11 22.24 -11.01
C VAL A 377 1.50 23.18 -9.87
N ALA A 378 2.39 24.15 -10.12
CA ALA A 378 2.78 25.15 -9.12
C ALA A 378 1.59 25.98 -8.61
N VAL A 379 0.79 26.52 -9.55
CA VAL A 379 -0.42 27.30 -9.23
C VAL A 379 -1.47 26.43 -8.55
N GLY A 380 -1.67 25.21 -9.04
CA GLY A 380 -2.64 24.27 -8.47
C GLY A 380 -2.30 23.83 -7.06
N ALA A 381 -1.02 23.56 -6.79
CA ALA A 381 -0.56 23.25 -5.45
C ALA A 381 -0.80 24.41 -4.49
N ALA A 382 -0.58 25.66 -4.91
CA ALA A 382 -0.86 26.84 -4.09
C ALA A 382 -2.37 26.95 -3.76
N VAL A 383 -3.24 26.70 -4.74
CA VAL A 383 -4.70 26.69 -4.51
C VAL A 383 -5.10 25.55 -3.57
N ALA A 384 -4.52 24.36 -3.75
CA ALA A 384 -4.91 23.16 -3.02
C ALA A 384 -4.49 23.19 -1.53
N ARG A 385 -3.34 23.79 -1.21
CA ARG A 385 -2.85 23.94 0.19
C ARG A 385 -3.86 24.63 1.11
N ALA A 386 -4.72 25.50 0.58
CA ALA A 386 -5.70 26.24 1.37
C ALA A 386 -7.01 25.49 1.65
N ARG A 387 -7.28 24.38 0.94
CA ARG A 387 -8.61 23.74 0.97
C ARG A 387 -8.66 22.22 0.91
N SER A 388 -7.54 21.55 0.62
CA SER A 388 -7.53 20.11 0.40
C SER A 388 -7.96 19.36 1.66
N THR A 389 -8.87 18.41 1.47
CA THR A 389 -9.25 17.42 2.48
C THR A 389 -8.48 16.11 2.34
N ARG A 390 -7.69 15.95 1.27
CA ARG A 390 -6.86 14.77 1.00
C ARG A 390 -5.51 14.88 1.72
N VAL A 391 -4.96 13.73 2.10
CA VAL A 391 -3.60 13.62 2.69
C VAL A 391 -2.51 14.13 1.74
N VAL A 392 -2.71 13.93 0.44
CA VAL A 392 -1.94 14.53 -0.64
C VAL A 392 -2.95 15.20 -1.57
N PRO A 393 -2.86 16.52 -1.80
CA PRO A 393 -3.80 17.21 -2.67
C PRO A 393 -3.75 16.65 -4.09
N LEU A 394 -4.89 16.60 -4.76
CA LEU A 394 -5.02 16.03 -6.09
C LEU A 394 -5.31 17.13 -7.12
N LEU A 395 -4.40 17.30 -8.06
CA LEU A 395 -4.63 18.10 -9.26
C LEU A 395 -5.08 17.18 -10.40
N ALA A 396 -5.85 17.71 -11.35
CA ALA A 396 -6.28 16.93 -12.50
C ALA A 396 -6.05 17.67 -13.82
N MET A 397 -5.66 16.96 -14.88
CA MET A 397 -5.40 17.57 -16.18
C MET A 397 -5.86 16.64 -17.31
N PRO A 398 -6.29 17.19 -18.46
CA PRO A 398 -6.56 16.37 -19.63
C PRO A 398 -5.24 15.93 -20.30
N SER A 399 -5.30 14.95 -21.19
CA SER A 399 -4.26 14.80 -22.21
C SER A 399 -4.44 15.87 -23.30
N PHE A 400 -3.54 16.85 -23.39
CA PHE A 400 -3.57 17.89 -24.43
C PHE A 400 -2.29 17.92 -25.26
N GLY A 401 -2.31 18.61 -26.40
CA GLY A 401 -1.20 18.60 -27.36
C GLY A 401 -1.17 17.39 -28.31
N THR A 402 -2.20 16.56 -28.30
CA THR A 402 -2.34 15.33 -29.11
C THR A 402 -3.39 15.43 -30.24
N GLY A 403 -4.04 16.60 -30.38
CA GLY A 403 -5.12 16.92 -31.32
C GLY A 403 -4.69 17.80 -32.52
N ALA A 404 -5.64 18.57 -33.07
CA ALA A 404 -5.40 19.42 -34.24
C ALA A 404 -4.30 20.47 -33.96
N GLY A 405 -3.23 20.44 -34.75
CA GLY A 405 -1.99 21.20 -34.50
C GLY A 405 -0.69 20.38 -34.67
N GLY A 406 -0.73 19.24 -35.39
CA GLY A 406 0.45 18.41 -35.68
C GLY A 406 0.74 17.30 -34.66
N GLY A 407 0.21 17.42 -33.44
CA GLY A 407 0.44 16.48 -32.33
C GLY A 407 -0.07 15.04 -32.53
N ALA A 408 -0.87 14.78 -33.57
CA ALA A 408 -1.32 13.43 -33.90
C ALA A 408 -0.17 12.51 -34.37
N ARG A 409 0.88 13.07 -35.00
CA ARG A 409 2.04 12.30 -35.48
C ARG A 409 3.08 12.00 -34.40
N VAL A 410 3.15 12.84 -33.37
CA VAL A 410 4.09 12.75 -32.25
C VAL A 410 3.39 12.47 -30.91
N ARG A 411 2.16 11.92 -30.98
CA ARG A 411 1.26 11.73 -29.82
C ARG A 411 1.94 11.02 -28.66
N GLY A 412 2.71 9.96 -28.94
CA GLY A 412 3.42 9.23 -27.89
C GLY A 412 4.56 10.00 -27.22
N GLU A 413 5.33 10.77 -27.98
CA GLU A 413 6.40 11.61 -27.43
C GLU A 413 5.85 12.71 -26.52
N VAL A 414 4.76 13.35 -26.95
CA VAL A 414 4.05 14.36 -26.17
C VAL A 414 3.56 13.78 -24.85
N LEU A 415 2.91 12.61 -24.87
CA LEU A 415 2.40 11.95 -23.67
C LEU A 415 3.52 11.53 -22.71
N ALA A 416 4.63 11.02 -23.24
CA ALA A 416 5.81 10.69 -22.43
C ALA A 416 6.44 11.93 -21.78
N VAL A 417 6.44 13.08 -22.46
CA VAL A 417 6.88 14.37 -21.87
C VAL A 417 5.90 14.85 -20.80
N LEU A 418 4.58 14.77 -21.05
CA LEU A 418 3.55 15.14 -20.09
C LEU A 418 3.67 14.33 -18.80
N LEU A 419 3.77 12.99 -18.88
CA LEU A 419 3.92 12.13 -17.71
C LEU A 419 5.17 12.45 -16.89
N ARG A 420 6.33 12.61 -17.56
CA ARG A 420 7.59 12.93 -16.87
C ARG A 420 7.55 14.30 -16.22
N THR A 421 6.97 15.29 -16.90
CA THR A 421 6.89 16.67 -16.40
C THR A 421 5.89 16.77 -15.26
N ALA A 422 4.72 16.14 -15.39
CA ALA A 422 3.75 16.04 -14.31
C ALA A 422 4.36 15.37 -13.08
N ARG A 423 5.07 14.25 -13.24
CA ARG A 423 5.73 13.56 -12.12
C ARG A 423 6.78 14.43 -11.43
N SER A 424 7.66 15.07 -12.21
CA SER A 424 8.70 15.95 -11.66
C SER A 424 8.11 17.15 -10.92
N ALA A 425 7.10 17.82 -11.50
CA ALA A 425 6.47 18.99 -10.89
C ALA A 425 5.61 18.60 -9.67
N ALA A 426 4.92 17.46 -9.72
CA ALA A 426 4.13 16.92 -8.64
C ALA A 426 5.01 16.64 -7.40
N ALA A 427 6.19 16.05 -7.62
CA ALA A 427 7.16 15.77 -6.56
C ALA A 427 7.71 17.07 -5.95
N GLU A 428 8.04 18.05 -6.78
CA GLU A 428 8.53 19.37 -6.35
C GLU A 428 7.52 20.11 -5.47
N HIS A 429 6.22 19.98 -5.75
CA HIS A 429 5.17 20.72 -5.06
C HIS A 429 4.40 19.93 -4.01
N GLY A 430 4.66 18.63 -3.86
CA GLY A 430 4.03 17.74 -2.87
C GLY A 430 2.54 17.48 -3.15
N VAL A 431 2.18 17.27 -4.41
CA VAL A 431 0.80 17.01 -4.85
C VAL A 431 0.73 15.75 -5.71
N ASP A 432 -0.45 15.15 -5.82
CA ASP A 432 -0.74 14.12 -6.81
C ASP A 432 -1.34 14.75 -8.08
N VAL A 433 -1.15 14.10 -9.23
CA VAL A 433 -1.74 14.54 -10.51
C VAL A 433 -2.52 13.40 -11.15
N ALA A 434 -3.78 13.63 -11.50
CA ALA A 434 -4.58 12.75 -12.33
C ALA A 434 -4.59 13.22 -13.79
N ILE A 435 -4.05 12.41 -14.69
CA ILE A 435 -4.20 12.61 -16.13
C ILE A 435 -5.45 11.85 -16.59
N VAL A 436 -6.47 12.60 -16.99
CA VAL A 436 -7.78 12.05 -17.40
C VAL A 436 -7.83 11.95 -18.93
N ILE A 437 -8.01 10.73 -19.43
CA ILE A 437 -7.95 10.42 -20.87
C ILE A 437 -9.29 9.84 -21.34
N GLN A 438 -9.98 10.48 -22.28
CA GLN A 438 -11.25 9.95 -22.80
C GLN A 438 -11.04 8.81 -23.82
N ASP A 439 -10.08 8.98 -24.74
CA ASP A 439 -9.83 8.03 -25.83
C ASP A 439 -9.12 6.75 -25.34
N ALA A 440 -9.71 5.59 -25.65
CA ALA A 440 -9.22 4.28 -25.24
C ALA A 440 -7.81 3.97 -25.78
N ALA A 441 -7.51 4.34 -27.03
CA ALA A 441 -6.19 4.07 -27.61
C ALA A 441 -5.08 4.92 -27.00
N THR A 442 -5.33 6.21 -26.81
CA THR A 442 -4.43 7.13 -26.10
C THR A 442 -4.15 6.62 -24.70
N PHE A 443 -5.19 6.15 -24.01
CA PHE A 443 -5.06 5.54 -22.69
C PHE A 443 -4.20 4.27 -22.72
N ALA A 444 -4.51 3.30 -23.59
CA ALA A 444 -3.76 2.06 -23.72
C ALA A 444 -2.27 2.30 -24.05
N HIS A 445 -1.98 3.29 -24.91
CA HIS A 445 -0.62 3.70 -25.22
C HIS A 445 0.15 4.23 -24.00
N VAL A 446 -0.48 5.11 -23.20
CA VAL A 446 0.11 5.61 -21.96
C VAL A 446 0.40 4.46 -21.00
N GLN A 447 -0.54 3.54 -20.83
CA GLN A 447 -0.35 2.39 -19.94
C GLN A 447 0.77 1.47 -20.44
N HIS A 448 0.92 1.26 -21.74
CA HIS A 448 2.06 0.51 -22.30
C HIS A 448 3.40 1.15 -21.88
N GLY A 449 3.54 2.47 -22.06
CA GLY A 449 4.76 3.20 -21.65
C GLY A 449 5.04 3.08 -20.16
N ARG A 450 4.01 3.16 -19.31
CA ARG A 450 4.13 2.99 -17.85
C ARG A 450 4.55 1.58 -17.46
N ARG A 451 4.00 0.53 -18.09
CA ARG A 451 4.41 -0.86 -17.87
C ARG A 451 5.87 -1.11 -18.24
N SER A 452 6.32 -0.58 -19.37
CA SER A 452 7.71 -0.71 -19.83
C SER A 452 8.71 0.01 -18.92
N ALA A 453 8.27 1.02 -18.17
CA ALA A 453 9.10 1.74 -17.19
C ALA A 453 9.13 1.08 -15.79
N ALA A 454 8.23 0.14 -15.51
CA ALA A 454 8.13 -0.51 -14.21
C ALA A 454 9.40 -1.33 -13.89
N GLY A 455 9.89 -1.24 -12.65
CA GLY A 455 11.15 -1.85 -12.21
C GLY A 455 12.42 -1.12 -12.64
N GLY A 456 12.32 -0.03 -13.42
CA GLY A 456 13.44 0.82 -13.82
C GLY A 456 13.58 2.09 -12.98
N GLU A 457 14.51 2.97 -13.37
CA GLU A 457 14.75 4.30 -12.75
C GLU A 457 13.48 5.17 -12.69
N HIS A 458 12.58 4.99 -13.65
CA HIS A 458 11.34 5.75 -13.79
C HIS A 458 10.09 4.92 -13.46
N ASP A 459 10.19 3.93 -12.56
CA ASP A 459 9.05 3.09 -12.15
C ASP A 459 7.84 3.97 -11.70
N PRO A 460 6.65 3.82 -12.30
CA PRO A 460 5.47 4.61 -11.94
C PRO A 460 4.84 4.27 -10.58
N TRP A 461 5.18 3.13 -9.97
CA TRP A 461 4.51 2.57 -8.79
C TRP A 461 5.47 2.30 -7.64
N LEU A 462 6.51 3.14 -7.47
CA LEU A 462 7.52 3.02 -6.40
C LEU A 462 6.92 2.92 -4.99
N GLU A 463 5.71 3.44 -4.82
CA GLU A 463 4.96 3.45 -3.57
C GLU A 463 4.37 2.07 -3.20
N LEU A 464 4.26 1.15 -4.17
CA LEU A 464 3.73 -0.20 -3.93
C LEU A 464 4.81 -1.14 -3.40
N THR A 465 4.47 -1.88 -2.35
CA THR A 465 5.32 -2.95 -1.81
C THR A 465 5.47 -4.12 -2.78
N ALA A 466 6.50 -4.94 -2.59
CA ALA A 466 6.69 -6.14 -3.41
C ALA A 466 5.48 -7.09 -3.36
N GLU A 467 4.86 -7.24 -2.18
CA GLU A 467 3.65 -8.07 -2.02
C GLU A 467 2.45 -7.48 -2.77
N GLN A 468 2.24 -6.17 -2.67
CA GLN A 468 1.17 -5.49 -3.39
C GLN A 468 1.35 -5.64 -4.90
N ARG A 469 2.58 -5.50 -5.43
CA ARG A 469 2.88 -5.69 -6.86
C ARG A 469 2.53 -7.10 -7.35
N VAL A 470 2.91 -8.13 -6.60
CA VAL A 470 2.54 -9.53 -6.91
C VAL A 470 1.02 -9.69 -6.94
N GLU A 471 0.30 -9.07 -6.01
CA GLU A 471 -1.16 -9.11 -5.99
C GLU A 471 -1.79 -8.35 -7.15
N VAL A 472 -1.27 -7.18 -7.54
CA VAL A 472 -1.75 -6.44 -8.71
C VAL A 472 -1.59 -7.30 -9.98
N GLU A 473 -0.44 -7.94 -10.19
CA GLU A 473 -0.22 -8.83 -11.34
C GLU A 473 -1.22 -10.01 -11.36
N ARG A 474 -1.52 -10.57 -10.19
CA ARG A 474 -2.51 -11.64 -10.03
C ARG A 474 -3.92 -11.14 -10.36
N LEU A 475 -4.34 -10.00 -9.82
CA LEU A 475 -5.64 -9.40 -10.08
C LEU A 475 -5.80 -8.99 -11.55
N ALA A 476 -4.75 -8.47 -12.17
CA ALA A 476 -4.75 -8.09 -13.57
C ALA A 476 -4.98 -9.30 -14.50
N ARG A 477 -4.49 -10.50 -14.14
CA ARG A 477 -4.80 -11.74 -14.87
C ARG A 477 -6.29 -12.07 -14.84
N PHE A 478 -6.96 -11.87 -13.69
CA PHE A 478 -8.41 -12.07 -13.62
C PHE A 478 -9.17 -11.00 -14.40
N ALA A 479 -8.72 -9.74 -14.35
CA ALA A 479 -9.33 -8.66 -15.11
C ALA A 479 -9.29 -8.92 -16.62
N ARG A 480 -8.10 -9.24 -17.17
CA ARG A 480 -7.94 -9.58 -18.60
C ARG A 480 -8.73 -10.82 -19.03
N ALA A 481 -8.96 -11.75 -18.10
CA ALA A 481 -9.79 -12.92 -18.36
C ALA A 481 -11.31 -12.63 -18.27
N GLY A 482 -11.72 -11.40 -17.95
CA GLY A 482 -13.13 -11.05 -17.69
C GLY A 482 -13.69 -11.73 -16.43
N ARG A 483 -12.82 -12.14 -15.51
CA ARG A 483 -13.17 -12.91 -14.30
C ARG A 483 -13.08 -12.10 -13.01
N LEU A 484 -12.64 -10.83 -13.07
CA LEU A 484 -12.55 -9.95 -11.90
C LEU A 484 -13.83 -9.15 -11.75
N VAL A 485 -14.46 -9.21 -10.58
CA VAL A 485 -15.69 -8.49 -10.26
C VAL A 485 -15.43 -7.53 -9.10
N PRO A 486 -15.45 -6.21 -9.32
CA PRO A 486 -15.36 -5.24 -8.24
C PRO A 486 -16.56 -5.33 -7.30
N PHE A 487 -16.29 -5.37 -5.99
CA PHE A 487 -17.27 -5.26 -4.94
C PHE A 487 -16.98 -4.00 -4.11
N MET A 488 -17.84 -2.99 -4.23
CA MET A 488 -17.58 -1.63 -3.76
C MET A 488 -18.40 -1.30 -2.51
N GLY A 489 -17.71 -0.92 -1.43
CA GLY A 489 -18.32 -0.36 -0.22
C GLY A 489 -18.19 1.16 -0.14
N ALA A 490 -18.68 1.74 0.96
CA ALA A 490 -18.80 3.19 1.15
C ALA A 490 -17.47 3.94 1.02
N GLY A 491 -16.33 3.29 1.33
CA GLY A 491 -15.00 3.87 1.20
C GLY A 491 -14.63 4.26 -0.23
N VAL A 492 -15.26 3.68 -1.25
CA VAL A 492 -15.08 4.07 -2.66
C VAL A 492 -15.63 5.48 -2.90
N SER A 493 -16.79 5.80 -2.32
CA SER A 493 -17.47 7.10 -2.49
C SER A 493 -16.83 8.22 -1.67
N VAL A 494 -16.05 7.90 -0.62
CA VAL A 494 -15.30 8.89 0.18
C VAL A 494 -14.33 9.69 -0.69
N SER A 495 -13.73 9.06 -1.71
CA SER A 495 -12.84 9.76 -2.66
C SER A 495 -13.54 10.86 -3.46
N GLY A 496 -14.87 10.79 -3.61
CA GLY A 496 -15.72 11.82 -4.23
C GLY A 496 -16.37 12.79 -3.24
N GLY A 497 -15.97 12.75 -1.96
CA GLY A 497 -16.55 13.59 -0.89
C GLY A 497 -17.78 12.97 -0.20
N GLY A 498 -18.08 11.69 -0.46
CA GLY A 498 -19.17 10.98 0.20
C GLY A 498 -18.93 10.74 1.70
N PRO A 499 -20.00 10.70 2.52
CA PRO A 499 -19.87 10.44 3.94
C PRO A 499 -19.50 8.98 4.22
N THR A 500 -18.73 8.74 5.29
CA THR A 500 -18.67 7.42 5.93
C THR A 500 -19.99 7.13 6.65
N TRP A 501 -20.22 5.89 7.09
CA TRP A 501 -21.43 5.55 7.87
C TRP A 501 -21.62 6.50 9.06
N ARG A 502 -20.55 6.71 9.85
CA ARG A 502 -20.58 7.59 11.01
C ARG A 502 -20.96 9.02 10.62
N ALA A 503 -20.33 9.56 9.57
CA ALA A 503 -20.64 10.90 9.09
C ALA A 503 -22.08 11.00 8.56
N LEU A 504 -22.62 9.95 7.94
CA LEU A 504 -24.00 9.91 7.50
C LEU A 504 -24.97 9.97 8.70
N ILE A 505 -24.74 9.15 9.74
CA ILE A 505 -25.55 9.18 10.97
C ILE A 505 -25.48 10.56 11.65
N GLU A 506 -24.29 11.17 11.73
CA GLU A 506 -24.12 12.52 12.27
C GLU A 506 -24.92 13.57 11.50
N ARG A 507 -24.84 13.57 10.16
CA ARG A 507 -25.62 14.47 9.29
C ARG A 507 -27.13 14.25 9.37
N LEU A 508 -27.57 12.99 9.53
CA LEU A 508 -28.98 12.67 9.73
C LEU A 508 -29.46 13.11 11.13
N ALA A 509 -28.61 13.01 12.15
CA ALA A 509 -28.92 13.52 13.49
C ALA A 509 -29.09 15.04 13.50
N ASP A 510 -28.29 15.79 12.72
CA ASP A 510 -28.48 17.23 12.51
C ASP A 510 -29.88 17.52 11.93
N ARG A 511 -30.27 16.76 10.91
CA ARG A 511 -31.55 16.95 10.22
C ARG A 511 -32.76 16.53 11.06
N ALA A 512 -32.59 15.56 11.95
CA ALA A 512 -33.58 15.16 12.93
C ALA A 512 -33.63 16.08 14.17
N ALA A 513 -32.82 17.16 14.20
CA ALA A 513 -32.79 18.16 15.26
C ALA A 513 -32.59 17.59 16.68
N LEU A 514 -31.74 16.56 16.81
CA LEU A 514 -31.39 15.99 18.12
C LEU A 514 -30.64 17.03 18.97
N THR A 515 -30.94 17.05 20.27
CA THR A 515 -30.13 17.79 21.25
C THR A 515 -28.73 17.20 21.35
N ASP A 516 -27.75 17.98 21.81
CA ASP A 516 -26.36 17.49 22.00
C ASP A 516 -26.31 16.23 22.88
N HIS A 517 -27.11 16.19 23.94
CA HIS A 517 -27.20 15.02 24.80
C HIS A 517 -27.77 13.78 24.09
N GLU A 518 -28.79 13.96 23.24
CA GLU A 518 -29.35 12.87 22.44
C GLU A 518 -28.38 12.39 21.37
N ARG A 519 -27.63 13.32 20.76
CA ARG A 519 -26.56 12.99 19.80
C ARG A 519 -25.46 12.17 20.45
N ASP A 520 -24.97 12.58 21.61
CA ASP A 520 -23.96 11.83 22.36
C ASP A 520 -24.46 10.44 22.74
N SER A 521 -25.74 10.33 23.14
CA SER A 521 -26.39 9.05 23.41
C SER A 521 -26.54 8.17 22.16
N LEU A 522 -26.86 8.77 21.01
CA LEU A 522 -26.97 8.08 19.73
C LEU A 522 -25.62 7.51 19.29
N LEU A 523 -24.56 8.31 19.37
CA LEU A 523 -23.21 8.00 18.87
C LEU A 523 -22.34 7.19 19.84
N ARG A 524 -22.92 6.64 20.92
CA ARG A 524 -22.20 5.77 21.85
C ARG A 524 -21.56 4.58 21.12
N ALA A 525 -20.32 4.27 21.50
CA ALA A 525 -19.52 3.21 20.88
C ALA A 525 -20.09 1.80 21.05
N ASP A 526 -20.94 1.56 22.06
CA ASP A 526 -21.60 0.27 22.30
C ASP A 526 -22.91 0.07 21.52
N ARG A 527 -23.36 1.11 20.80
CA ARG A 527 -24.58 1.03 19.98
C ARG A 527 -24.24 0.59 18.56
N SER A 528 -24.93 -0.44 18.08
CA SER A 528 -24.78 -0.90 16.69
C SER A 528 -25.14 0.21 15.70
N PRO A 529 -24.38 0.36 14.59
CA PRO A 529 -24.72 1.21 13.45
C PRO A 529 -26.18 1.11 13.01
N LEU A 530 -26.73 -0.11 12.93
CA LEU A 530 -28.11 -0.36 12.50
C LEU A 530 -29.15 0.12 13.54
N ASP A 531 -28.81 0.08 14.83
CA ASP A 531 -29.66 0.61 15.88
C ASP A 531 -29.67 2.14 15.88
N GLN A 532 -28.53 2.78 15.57
CA GLN A 532 -28.46 4.23 15.38
C GLN A 532 -29.40 4.68 14.27
N ALA A 533 -29.35 4.01 13.12
CA ALA A 533 -30.24 4.29 11.99
C ALA A 533 -31.71 4.06 12.34
N SER A 534 -32.03 2.96 13.04
CA SER A 534 -33.43 2.65 13.45
C SER A 534 -33.98 3.70 14.43
N ILE A 535 -33.14 4.22 15.33
CA ILE A 535 -33.54 5.28 16.26
C ILE A 535 -33.75 6.59 15.51
N LEU A 536 -32.88 6.93 14.56
CA LEU A 536 -33.09 8.10 13.71
C LEU A 536 -34.38 8.00 12.91
N GLU A 537 -34.66 6.87 12.26
CA GLU A 537 -35.93 6.65 11.56
C GLU A 537 -37.14 6.90 12.47
N SER A 538 -37.12 6.38 13.70
CA SER A 538 -38.20 6.58 14.66
C SER A 538 -38.41 8.05 15.08
N ARG A 539 -37.41 8.91 14.92
CA ARG A 539 -37.50 10.35 15.19
C ARG A 539 -38.14 11.14 14.05
N PHE A 540 -38.09 10.63 12.82
CA PHE A 540 -38.84 11.22 11.71
C PHE A 540 -40.33 10.97 11.87
N GLY A 541 -40.71 9.79 12.38
CA GLY A 541 -42.09 9.44 12.72
C GLY A 541 -42.42 8.00 12.30
N ALA A 542 -43.70 7.66 12.32
CA ALA A 542 -44.17 6.30 12.06
C ALA A 542 -45.10 6.20 10.84
N SER A 543 -45.46 7.32 10.22
CA SER A 543 -46.29 7.32 9.02
C SER A 543 -45.47 6.90 7.79
N ASP A 544 -46.13 6.49 6.72
CA ASP A 544 -45.47 6.19 5.45
C ASP A 544 -44.79 7.44 4.87
N GLU A 545 -45.37 8.62 5.09
CA GLU A 545 -44.77 9.91 4.70
C GLU A 545 -43.46 10.18 5.44
N ASP A 546 -43.39 9.90 6.75
CA ASP A 546 -42.18 10.07 7.56
C ASP A 546 -41.07 9.11 7.11
N ARG A 547 -41.42 7.87 6.75
CA ARG A 547 -40.48 6.89 6.22
C ARG A 547 -39.90 7.35 4.88
N ILE A 548 -40.74 7.86 3.98
CA ILE A 548 -40.30 8.45 2.71
C ILE A 548 -39.35 9.63 2.99
N ALA A 549 -39.72 10.53 3.90
CA ALA A 549 -38.89 11.68 4.26
C ALA A 549 -37.51 11.27 4.84
N PHE A 550 -37.46 10.19 5.64
CA PHE A 550 -36.19 9.64 6.13
C PHE A 550 -35.32 9.10 4.99
N ARG A 551 -35.91 8.38 4.04
CA ARG A 551 -35.20 7.87 2.85
C ARG A 551 -34.71 8.98 1.94
N GLU A 552 -35.52 10.00 1.71
CA GLU A 552 -35.12 11.19 0.95
C GLU A 552 -33.99 11.96 1.65
N ALA A 553 -34.04 12.06 2.99
CA ALA A 553 -32.98 12.66 3.77
C ALA A 553 -31.66 11.89 3.63
N ILE A 554 -31.69 10.55 3.58
CA ILE A 554 -30.49 9.75 3.28
C ILE A 554 -30.00 10.06 1.86
N ALA A 555 -30.88 9.99 0.86
CA ALA A 555 -30.53 10.20 -0.53
C ALA A 555 -29.87 11.57 -0.75
N SER A 556 -30.37 12.64 -0.11
CA SER A 556 -29.78 13.97 -0.24
C SER A 556 -28.36 14.08 0.33
N GLN A 557 -28.00 13.28 1.32
CA GLN A 557 -26.64 13.31 1.92
C GLN A 557 -25.58 12.60 1.08
N VAL A 558 -25.99 11.75 0.13
CA VAL A 558 -25.11 10.95 -0.70
C VAL A 558 -25.30 11.22 -2.20
N ALA A 559 -26.14 12.19 -2.57
CA ALA A 559 -26.32 12.68 -3.94
C ALA A 559 -25.12 13.57 -4.35
N LEU A 560 -24.03 12.92 -4.72
CA LEU A 560 -22.77 13.57 -5.10
C LEU A 560 -22.73 13.81 -6.61
N ALA A 561 -22.23 14.98 -7.02
CA ALA A 561 -22.13 15.37 -8.44
C ALA A 561 -20.83 14.93 -9.13
N ARG A 562 -19.81 14.57 -8.36
CA ARG A 562 -18.46 14.27 -8.84
C ARG A 562 -17.92 13.00 -8.21
N TYR A 563 -17.36 12.11 -9.02
CA TYR A 563 -16.71 10.89 -8.54
C TYR A 563 -15.23 11.13 -8.24
N GLY A 564 -14.68 10.40 -7.27
CA GLY A 564 -13.25 10.42 -6.98
C GLY A 564 -12.43 9.45 -7.84
N LEU A 565 -11.14 9.29 -7.50
CA LEU A 565 -10.24 8.38 -8.22
C LEU A 565 -10.66 6.92 -8.16
N ALA A 566 -11.12 6.43 -7.00
CA ALA A 566 -11.47 5.02 -6.85
C ALA A 566 -12.61 4.57 -7.79
N PRO A 567 -13.77 5.25 -7.89
CA PRO A 567 -14.77 4.96 -8.92
C PRO A 567 -14.21 5.05 -10.34
N ALA A 568 -13.42 6.08 -10.65
CA ALA A 568 -12.86 6.29 -11.98
C ALA A 568 -11.92 5.16 -12.42
N LEU A 569 -11.02 4.73 -11.55
CA LEU A 569 -10.09 3.63 -11.80
C LEU A 569 -10.82 2.29 -11.93
N LEU A 570 -11.79 2.02 -11.06
CA LEU A 570 -12.60 0.79 -11.14
C LEU A 570 -13.45 0.76 -12.42
N ALA A 571 -14.02 1.89 -12.84
CA ALA A 571 -14.76 2.00 -14.09
C ALA A 571 -13.84 1.83 -15.31
N THR A 572 -12.59 2.31 -15.22
CA THR A 572 -11.56 2.18 -16.27
C THR A 572 -11.14 0.73 -16.53
N LEU A 573 -11.26 -0.16 -15.53
CA LEU A 573 -11.11 -1.61 -15.74
C LEU A 573 -12.15 -2.20 -16.72
N ALA A 574 -13.21 -1.42 -17.03
CA ALA A 574 -14.32 -1.82 -17.88
C ALA A 574 -14.93 -3.19 -17.50
N PRO A 575 -15.26 -3.42 -16.21
CA PRO A 575 -15.81 -4.71 -15.80
C PRO A 575 -17.16 -4.95 -16.50
N SER A 576 -17.40 -6.20 -16.87
CA SER A 576 -18.70 -6.67 -17.34
C SER A 576 -19.72 -6.74 -16.20
N GLN A 577 -19.23 -6.93 -14.98
CA GLN A 577 -20.05 -7.17 -13.80
C GLN A 577 -19.43 -6.43 -12.62
N ALA A 578 -20.24 -5.69 -11.89
CA ALA A 578 -19.83 -5.01 -10.67
C ALA A 578 -20.92 -5.12 -9.60
N ILE A 579 -20.52 -5.09 -8.34
CA ILE A 579 -21.44 -5.15 -7.19
C ILE A 579 -21.12 -3.99 -6.26
N THR A 580 -22.14 -3.36 -5.68
CA THR A 580 -21.95 -2.30 -4.68
C THR A 580 -23.00 -2.33 -3.58
N LEU A 581 -22.60 -1.83 -2.40
CA LEU A 581 -23.49 -1.51 -1.29
C LEU A 581 -23.85 -0.02 -1.25
N ASN A 582 -23.27 0.79 -2.14
CA ASN A 582 -23.44 2.24 -2.13
C ASN A 582 -24.73 2.64 -2.82
N TYR A 583 -25.38 3.69 -2.31
CA TYR A 583 -26.63 4.22 -2.86
C TYR A 583 -26.39 5.20 -4.01
N ASP A 584 -25.27 5.93 -3.94
CA ASP A 584 -24.88 6.99 -4.89
C ASP A 584 -24.64 6.48 -6.31
N ARG A 585 -24.55 7.40 -7.28
CA ARG A 585 -24.36 7.08 -8.71
C ARG A 585 -22.93 7.28 -9.21
N LEU A 586 -21.94 7.34 -8.30
CA LEU A 586 -20.57 7.75 -8.68
C LEU A 586 -19.90 6.75 -9.63
N PHE A 587 -20.12 5.45 -9.43
CA PHE A 587 -19.56 4.43 -10.31
C PHE A 587 -20.28 4.41 -11.66
N GLU A 588 -21.61 4.58 -11.66
CA GLU A 588 -22.42 4.67 -12.86
C GLU A 588 -21.96 5.84 -13.74
N GLN A 589 -21.81 7.04 -13.15
CA GLN A 589 -21.31 8.22 -13.85
C GLN A 589 -19.89 8.01 -14.39
N ALA A 590 -18.98 7.43 -13.58
CA ALA A 590 -17.64 7.11 -14.04
C ALA A 590 -17.64 6.09 -15.19
N ALA A 591 -18.50 5.07 -15.15
CA ALA A 591 -18.62 4.07 -16.20
C ALA A 591 -19.21 4.63 -17.50
N GLU A 592 -20.18 5.55 -17.40
CA GLU A 592 -20.73 6.29 -18.53
C GLU A 592 -19.65 7.17 -19.19
N ASP A 593 -18.83 7.87 -18.41
CA ASP A 593 -17.74 8.72 -18.90
C ASP A 593 -16.58 7.93 -19.53
N VAL A 594 -16.32 6.70 -19.07
CA VAL A 594 -15.40 5.77 -19.73
C VAL A 594 -15.99 5.30 -21.08
N GLY A 595 -17.31 5.26 -21.20
CA GLY A 595 -18.02 4.84 -22.41
C GLY A 595 -18.05 3.32 -22.63
N GLY A 596 -18.44 2.92 -23.84
CA GLY A 596 -18.62 1.52 -24.23
C GLY A 596 -20.07 1.04 -24.10
N ASP A 597 -20.26 -0.25 -23.81
CA ASP A 597 -21.59 -0.84 -23.62
C ASP A 597 -22.31 -0.20 -22.41
N ARG A 598 -23.62 -0.01 -22.55
CA ARG A 598 -24.49 0.55 -21.50
C ARG A 598 -24.40 -0.28 -20.22
N LEU A 599 -24.18 0.38 -19.07
CA LEU A 599 -24.21 -0.25 -17.76
C LEU A 599 -25.66 -0.39 -17.27
N ALA A 600 -26.18 -1.61 -17.19
CA ALA A 600 -27.51 -1.85 -16.63
C ALA A 600 -27.45 -1.91 -15.08
N VAL A 601 -28.28 -1.12 -14.40
CA VAL A 601 -28.34 -1.11 -12.93
C VAL A 601 -29.43 -2.07 -12.44
N ILE A 602 -29.02 -3.03 -11.61
CA ILE A 602 -29.87 -4.03 -10.96
C ILE A 602 -30.07 -3.61 -9.50
N ALA A 603 -31.25 -3.08 -9.19
CA ALA A 603 -31.66 -2.63 -7.85
C ALA A 603 -33.19 -2.84 -7.71
N ASP A 604 -33.62 -4.10 -7.52
CA ASP A 604 -35.03 -4.55 -7.45
C ASP A 604 -35.91 -4.40 -8.71
N ARG A 605 -35.31 -4.13 -9.88
CA ARG A 605 -36.00 -4.00 -11.17
C ARG A 605 -35.65 -5.14 -12.15
N GLU A 606 -36.46 -5.33 -13.19
CA GLU A 606 -36.18 -6.30 -14.26
C GLU A 606 -34.79 -6.06 -14.86
N VAL A 607 -34.02 -7.14 -15.02
CA VAL A 607 -32.70 -7.11 -15.64
C VAL A 607 -32.88 -7.09 -17.15
N ASP A 608 -32.26 -6.10 -17.81
CA ASP A 608 -32.14 -6.09 -19.26
C ASP A 608 -31.37 -7.35 -19.71
N PRO A 609 -32.02 -8.32 -20.38
CA PRO A 609 -31.41 -9.61 -20.71
C PRO A 609 -30.30 -9.49 -21.75
N ASP A 610 -30.28 -8.38 -22.51
CA ASP A 610 -29.27 -8.10 -23.53
C ASP A 610 -28.11 -7.26 -22.99
N ALA A 611 -28.16 -6.86 -21.70
CA ALA A 611 -27.11 -6.07 -21.09
C ALA A 611 -25.80 -6.87 -20.95
N ARG A 612 -24.77 -6.40 -21.68
CA ARG A 612 -23.42 -6.94 -21.61
C ARG A 612 -22.65 -6.49 -20.37
N ARG A 613 -23.06 -5.38 -19.78
CA ARG A 613 -22.49 -4.81 -18.56
C ARG A 613 -23.58 -4.52 -17.56
N TRP A 614 -23.38 -4.90 -16.30
CA TRP A 614 -24.33 -4.58 -15.24
C TRP A 614 -23.67 -4.28 -13.89
N LEU A 615 -24.38 -3.48 -13.09
CA LEU A 615 -24.05 -3.13 -11.71
C LEU A 615 -25.18 -3.61 -10.80
N LEU A 616 -24.86 -4.48 -9.83
CA LEU A 616 -25.80 -4.92 -8.80
C LEU A 616 -25.66 -4.02 -7.56
N LYS A 617 -26.74 -3.34 -7.18
CA LYS A 617 -26.80 -2.52 -5.95
C LYS A 617 -27.63 -3.25 -4.90
N LEU A 618 -26.95 -3.81 -3.89
CA LEU A 618 -27.62 -4.66 -2.90
C LEU A 618 -28.50 -3.83 -1.95
N HIS A 619 -28.01 -2.67 -1.49
CA HIS A 619 -28.71 -1.86 -0.49
C HIS A 619 -29.61 -0.78 -1.09
N GLY A 620 -29.99 -0.91 -2.36
CA GLY A 620 -30.84 0.06 -3.06
C GLY A 620 -30.08 1.19 -3.74
N THR A 621 -30.80 2.24 -4.15
CA THR A 621 -30.25 3.35 -4.94
C THR A 621 -30.94 4.67 -4.61
N ILE A 622 -30.23 5.80 -4.76
CA ILE A 622 -30.84 7.13 -4.61
C ILE A 622 -31.88 7.47 -5.68
N GLU A 623 -31.89 6.75 -6.81
CA GLU A 623 -32.92 6.93 -7.85
C GLU A 623 -34.31 6.46 -7.39
N ASP A 624 -34.34 5.53 -6.43
CA ASP A 624 -35.55 5.03 -5.79
C ASP A 624 -35.28 4.91 -4.29
N PRO A 625 -35.38 6.02 -3.53
CA PRO A 625 -35.01 6.06 -2.11
C PRO A 625 -35.77 5.04 -1.26
N ALA A 626 -36.97 4.60 -1.68
CA ALA A 626 -37.74 3.57 -0.97
C ALA A 626 -37.00 2.23 -0.89
N THR A 627 -36.05 1.98 -1.81
CA THR A 627 -35.25 0.75 -1.85
C THR A 627 -34.05 0.74 -0.90
N ILE A 628 -33.71 1.87 -0.29
CA ILE A 628 -32.51 2.02 0.56
C ILE A 628 -32.61 1.13 1.81
N VAL A 629 -31.53 0.41 2.11
CA VAL A 629 -31.39 -0.46 3.28
C VAL A 629 -30.40 0.16 4.26
N LEU A 630 -30.87 0.61 5.42
CA LEU A 630 -30.01 1.25 6.43
C LEU A 630 -30.34 0.82 7.87
N THR A 631 -31.60 0.55 8.19
CA THR A 631 -32.04 0.23 9.55
C THR A 631 -31.93 -1.27 9.84
N ARG A 632 -32.00 -1.66 11.12
CA ARG A 632 -32.05 -3.08 11.49
C ARG A 632 -33.28 -3.78 10.89
N GLY A 633 -34.41 -3.07 10.82
CA GLY A 633 -35.63 -3.57 10.20
C GLY A 633 -35.43 -3.90 8.72
N ASP A 634 -34.71 -3.04 8.00
CA ASP A 634 -34.40 -3.23 6.58
C ASP A 634 -33.55 -4.49 6.36
N TYR A 635 -32.48 -4.66 7.15
CA TYR A 635 -31.61 -5.84 7.07
C TYR A 635 -32.36 -7.15 7.39
N LEU A 636 -33.22 -7.16 8.42
CA LEU A 636 -34.03 -8.35 8.74
C LEU A 636 -35.05 -8.68 7.65
N GLY A 637 -35.63 -7.67 7.00
CA GLY A 637 -36.54 -7.84 5.86
C GLY A 637 -35.84 -8.24 4.55
N PHE A 638 -34.53 -8.03 4.45
CA PHE A 638 -33.73 -8.28 3.25
C PHE A 638 -33.78 -9.74 2.81
N ALA A 639 -33.55 -10.69 3.72
CA ALA A 639 -33.50 -12.11 3.41
C ALA A 639 -34.82 -12.63 2.80
N ALA A 640 -35.96 -12.05 3.22
CA ALA A 640 -37.28 -12.43 2.73
C ALA A 640 -37.65 -11.80 1.38
N SER A 641 -37.15 -10.59 1.09
CA SER A 641 -37.54 -9.80 -0.09
C SER A 641 -36.52 -9.82 -1.23
N ARG A 642 -35.23 -9.99 -0.92
CA ARG A 642 -34.10 -9.81 -1.86
C ARG A 642 -33.12 -10.99 -1.93
N GLY A 643 -33.54 -12.18 -1.49
CA GLY A 643 -32.72 -13.39 -1.53
C GLY A 643 -32.18 -13.76 -2.92
N ALA A 644 -32.86 -13.36 -3.99
CA ALA A 644 -32.39 -13.52 -5.37
C ALA A 644 -31.11 -12.70 -5.64
N LEU A 645 -31.03 -11.45 -5.17
CA LEU A 645 -29.84 -10.59 -5.34
C LEU A 645 -28.63 -11.17 -4.59
N SER A 646 -28.83 -11.66 -3.36
CA SER A 646 -27.78 -12.37 -2.62
C SER A 646 -27.33 -13.64 -3.35
N SER A 647 -28.23 -14.35 -4.03
CA SER A 647 -27.87 -15.55 -4.79
C SER A 647 -26.96 -15.24 -5.98
N ILE A 648 -27.11 -14.06 -6.59
CA ILE A 648 -26.18 -13.56 -7.62
C ILE A 648 -24.79 -13.40 -7.01
N VAL A 649 -24.64 -12.76 -5.85
CA VAL A 649 -23.33 -12.60 -5.19
C VAL A 649 -22.71 -13.96 -4.85
N LYS A 650 -23.50 -14.89 -4.32
CA LYS A 650 -23.06 -16.26 -4.00
C LYS A 650 -22.54 -16.98 -5.25
N ALA A 651 -23.21 -16.84 -6.39
CA ALA A 651 -22.75 -17.41 -7.65
C ALA A 651 -21.40 -16.81 -8.11
N HIS A 652 -21.19 -15.50 -7.92
CA HIS A 652 -19.92 -14.84 -8.26
C HIS A 652 -18.76 -15.30 -7.37
N LEU A 653 -18.99 -15.50 -6.07
CA LEU A 653 -17.98 -16.07 -5.16
C LEU A 653 -17.53 -17.48 -5.57
N ILE A 654 -18.32 -18.20 -6.38
CA ILE A 654 -18.00 -19.54 -6.89
C ILE A 654 -17.33 -19.49 -8.27
N THR A 655 -17.75 -18.57 -9.14
CA THR A 655 -17.41 -18.57 -10.58
C THR A 655 -16.35 -17.53 -10.96
N HIS A 656 -16.25 -16.44 -10.21
CA HIS A 656 -15.42 -15.28 -10.48
C HIS A 656 -14.46 -14.99 -9.31
N HIS A 657 -13.55 -14.05 -9.51
CA HIS A 657 -12.69 -13.51 -8.45
C HIS A 657 -13.25 -12.15 -8.02
N LEU A 658 -13.69 -12.03 -6.77
CA LEU A 658 -14.21 -10.76 -6.24
C LEU A 658 -13.10 -9.87 -5.68
N LEU A 659 -13.14 -8.57 -6.00
CA LEU A 659 -12.23 -7.56 -5.46
C LEU A 659 -13.00 -6.60 -4.57
N PHE A 660 -12.85 -6.74 -3.24
CA PHE A 660 -13.46 -5.85 -2.26
C PHE A 660 -12.64 -4.57 -2.10
N VAL A 661 -13.28 -3.42 -2.35
CA VAL A 661 -12.66 -2.08 -2.28
C VAL A 661 -13.53 -1.16 -1.43
N GLY A 662 -12.91 -0.39 -0.53
CA GLY A 662 -13.62 0.56 0.33
C GLY A 662 -14.66 -0.09 1.25
N PHE A 663 -14.47 -1.38 1.56
CA PHE A 663 -15.43 -2.20 2.28
C PHE A 663 -14.97 -2.39 3.73
N GLY A 664 -15.88 -2.18 4.69
CA GLY A 664 -15.65 -2.49 6.11
C GLY A 664 -16.26 -3.85 6.46
N PHE A 665 -15.51 -4.72 7.13
CA PHE A 665 -15.99 -6.06 7.54
C PHE A 665 -16.98 -6.03 8.71
N GLY A 666 -17.56 -4.87 9.05
CA GLY A 666 -18.63 -4.76 10.02
C GLY A 666 -20.03 -4.97 9.43
N ASP A 667 -20.15 -5.21 8.11
CA ASP A 667 -21.44 -5.40 7.47
C ASP A 667 -21.96 -6.84 7.65
N ASP A 668 -23.10 -6.98 8.33
CA ASP A 668 -23.70 -8.28 8.66
C ASP A 668 -24.17 -9.06 7.41
N HIS A 669 -24.62 -8.36 6.36
CA HIS A 669 -25.13 -9.01 5.15
C HIS A 669 -24.02 -9.67 4.34
N PHE A 670 -22.83 -9.06 4.33
CA PHE A 670 -21.64 -9.67 3.75
C PHE A 670 -21.26 -10.98 4.45
N HIS A 671 -21.25 -11.00 5.78
CA HIS A 671 -20.91 -12.20 6.55
C HIS A 671 -21.90 -13.33 6.31
N GLU A 672 -23.19 -13.02 6.17
CA GLU A 672 -24.22 -13.99 5.79
C GLU A 672 -23.92 -14.61 4.42
N ILE A 673 -23.65 -13.79 3.40
CA ILE A 673 -23.35 -14.26 2.05
C ILE A 673 -22.11 -15.16 2.04
N VAL A 674 -21.04 -14.76 2.72
CA VAL A 674 -19.80 -15.55 2.83
C VAL A 674 -20.04 -16.87 3.55
N HIS A 675 -20.80 -16.85 4.64
CA HIS A 675 -21.13 -18.04 5.41
C HIS A 675 -21.87 -19.07 4.55
N ASP A 676 -22.85 -18.63 3.76
CA ASP A 676 -23.65 -19.50 2.89
C ASP A 676 -22.82 -20.14 1.78
N VAL A 677 -21.89 -19.38 1.18
CA VAL A 677 -20.98 -19.94 0.16
C VAL A 677 -20.04 -20.98 0.77
N ARG A 678 -19.46 -20.71 1.95
CA ARG A 678 -18.61 -21.67 2.67
C ARG A 678 -19.34 -22.99 2.95
N ARG A 679 -20.64 -22.93 3.25
CA ARG A 679 -21.47 -24.13 3.47
C ARG A 679 -21.78 -24.89 2.19
N ALA A 680 -21.98 -24.18 1.08
CA ALA A 680 -22.34 -24.78 -0.21
C ALA A 680 -21.14 -25.43 -0.92
N VAL A 681 -19.93 -24.87 -0.77
CA VAL A 681 -18.73 -25.31 -1.48
C VAL A 681 -17.88 -26.21 -0.57
N ARG A 682 -17.99 -27.54 -0.74
CA ARG A 682 -17.28 -28.54 0.07
C ARG A 682 -15.76 -28.56 -0.12
N HIS A 683 -15.24 -27.97 -1.19
CA HIS A 683 -13.81 -27.86 -1.50
C HIS A 683 -13.53 -26.41 -1.91
N VAL A 684 -13.11 -25.57 -0.97
CA VAL A 684 -12.45 -24.31 -1.33
C VAL A 684 -11.12 -24.72 -1.97
N GLY A 685 -10.89 -24.36 -3.23
CA GLY A 685 -9.62 -24.65 -3.89
C GLY A 685 -8.44 -24.04 -3.12
N GLU A 686 -7.21 -24.43 -3.45
CA GLU A 686 -5.97 -23.92 -2.84
C GLU A 686 -5.80 -22.38 -2.92
N HIS A 687 -6.69 -21.69 -3.66
CA HIS A 687 -6.68 -20.25 -3.84
C HIS A 687 -8.03 -19.61 -3.48
N PRO A 688 -8.05 -18.52 -2.68
CA PRO A 688 -9.28 -17.82 -2.32
C PRO A 688 -9.92 -17.17 -3.54
N SER A 689 -11.26 -17.23 -3.64
CA SER A 689 -12.06 -16.64 -4.73
C SER A 689 -12.31 -15.14 -4.57
N ALA A 690 -11.66 -14.51 -3.60
CA ALA A 690 -11.75 -13.07 -3.38
C ALA A 690 -10.44 -12.47 -2.90
N THR A 691 -10.33 -11.15 -3.06
CA THR A 691 -9.29 -10.29 -2.51
C THR A 691 -9.94 -9.08 -1.89
N ALA A 692 -9.48 -8.68 -0.70
CA ALA A 692 -9.99 -7.49 -0.04
C ALA A 692 -8.85 -6.53 0.30
N LEU A 693 -8.99 -5.29 -0.17
CA LEU A 693 -8.04 -4.21 0.10
C LEU A 693 -8.41 -3.59 1.46
N GLN A 694 -7.62 -3.88 2.49
CA GLN A 694 -7.91 -3.46 3.86
C GLN A 694 -7.27 -2.10 4.14
N VAL A 695 -8.09 -1.06 4.24
CA VAL A 695 -7.67 0.32 4.60
C VAL A 695 -7.08 0.36 6.01
N ARG A 696 -7.62 -0.45 6.93
CA ARG A 696 -7.05 -0.69 8.26
C ARG A 696 -6.75 -2.17 8.36
N TRP A 697 -5.48 -2.52 8.52
CA TRP A 697 -5.10 -3.89 8.81
C TRP A 697 -5.49 -4.23 10.24
N ASP A 698 -6.30 -5.27 10.40
CA ASP A 698 -6.53 -5.92 11.68
C ASP A 698 -6.30 -7.43 11.49
N PRO A 699 -5.35 -8.04 12.21
CA PRO A 699 -5.07 -9.47 12.07
C PRO A 699 -6.27 -10.34 12.46
N LEU A 700 -7.19 -9.87 13.30
CA LEU A 700 -8.42 -10.58 13.65
C LEU A 700 -9.45 -10.50 12.52
N ASP A 701 -9.61 -9.34 11.89
CA ASP A 701 -10.48 -9.20 10.71
C ASP A 701 -9.93 -10.02 9.54
N ALA A 702 -8.61 -10.02 9.34
CA ALA A 702 -7.95 -10.86 8.34
C ALA A 702 -8.16 -12.37 8.63
N ALA A 703 -8.18 -12.78 9.90
CA ALA A 703 -8.46 -14.16 10.30
C ALA A 703 -9.91 -14.57 9.95
N LEU A 704 -10.90 -13.68 10.09
CA LEU A 704 -12.29 -13.96 9.70
C LEU A 704 -12.42 -14.28 8.20
N LEU A 705 -11.56 -13.67 7.38
CA LEU A 705 -11.54 -13.81 5.93
C LEU A 705 -10.77 -15.03 5.43
N GLN A 706 -10.01 -15.71 6.30
CA GLN A 706 -9.22 -16.89 5.93
C GLN A 706 -10.10 -17.95 5.25
N GLY A 707 -9.66 -18.41 4.08
CA GLY A 707 -10.40 -19.36 3.24
C GLY A 707 -11.53 -18.76 2.39
N THR A 708 -11.77 -17.44 2.44
CA THR A 708 -12.74 -16.77 1.54
C THR A 708 -12.09 -15.67 0.73
N ALA A 709 -11.38 -14.77 1.39
CA ALA A 709 -10.72 -13.65 0.74
C ALA A 709 -9.28 -13.55 1.18
N ARG A 710 -8.39 -13.22 0.24
CA ARG A 710 -7.04 -12.76 0.56
C ARG A 710 -7.12 -11.31 1.01
N ALA A 711 -6.77 -11.04 2.27
CA ALA A 711 -6.62 -9.68 2.76
C ALA A 711 -5.28 -9.10 2.27
N VAL A 712 -5.30 -7.88 1.73
CA VAL A 712 -4.11 -7.14 1.32
C VAL A 712 -4.08 -5.83 2.11
N PRO A 713 -3.08 -5.62 2.98
CA PRO A 713 -2.96 -4.40 3.78
C PRO A 713 -2.64 -3.19 2.91
N MET A 714 -3.34 -2.09 3.14
CA MET A 714 -3.15 -0.80 2.46
C MET A 714 -2.59 0.26 3.40
N ASP A 715 -2.53 -0.03 4.70
CA ASP A 715 -1.98 0.88 5.69
C ASP A 715 -0.47 1.04 5.54
N VAL A 716 -0.02 2.23 5.89
CA VAL A 716 1.40 2.61 5.86
C VAL A 716 1.90 2.59 7.30
N GLU A 717 2.95 1.82 7.58
CA GLU A 717 3.55 1.74 8.93
C GLU A 717 3.93 3.14 9.43
N GLY A 718 3.43 3.53 10.61
CA GLY A 718 3.83 4.78 11.28
C GLY A 718 2.98 6.03 10.98
N ALA A 719 1.76 5.91 10.43
CA ALA A 719 0.83 7.06 10.35
C ALA A 719 -0.01 7.21 11.64
N ASP A 720 -0.28 8.45 12.08
CA ASP A 720 -1.26 8.74 13.15
C ASP A 720 -2.67 8.26 12.72
N PHE A 721 -3.53 7.83 13.66
CA PHE A 721 -4.80 7.13 13.41
C PHE A 721 -5.72 7.80 12.38
N ALA A 722 -5.89 9.13 12.45
CA ALA A 722 -6.71 9.87 11.47
C ALA A 722 -6.02 10.00 10.11
N SER A 723 -4.71 10.24 10.10
CA SER A 723 -3.91 10.32 8.87
C SER A 723 -3.75 8.97 8.16
N ALA A 724 -3.71 7.88 8.92
CA ALA A 724 -3.51 6.52 8.44
C ALA A 724 -4.61 6.07 7.49
N THR A 725 -5.87 6.43 7.78
CA THR A 725 -7.01 6.10 6.92
C THR A 725 -6.91 6.82 5.56
N GLY A 726 -6.49 8.09 5.57
CA GLY A 726 -6.28 8.86 4.35
C GLY A 726 -5.11 8.33 3.52
N TRP A 727 -3.99 7.97 4.17
CA TRP A 727 -2.84 7.33 3.52
C TRP A 727 -3.20 5.98 2.91
N ALA A 728 -3.95 5.15 3.62
CA ALA A 728 -4.40 3.86 3.13
C ALA A 728 -5.41 3.99 1.98
N GLY A 729 -6.30 4.98 2.03
CA GLY A 729 -7.18 5.31 0.91
C GLY A 729 -6.39 5.70 -0.34
N ARG A 730 -5.34 6.52 -0.17
CA ARG A 730 -4.41 6.86 -1.26
C ARG A 730 -3.66 5.61 -1.79
N GLN A 731 -3.23 4.71 -0.92
CA GLN A 731 -2.58 3.45 -1.33
C GLN A 731 -3.52 2.53 -2.12
N VAL A 732 -4.80 2.47 -1.76
CA VAL A 732 -5.83 1.78 -2.56
C VAL A 732 -5.88 2.37 -3.97
N GLU A 733 -5.94 3.70 -4.10
CA GLU A 733 -5.96 4.36 -5.41
C GLU A 733 -4.70 4.05 -6.24
N ILE A 734 -3.51 4.04 -5.64
CA ILE A 734 -2.24 3.70 -6.33
C ILE A 734 -2.25 2.24 -6.79
N LEU A 735 -2.73 1.32 -5.95
CA LEU A 735 -2.86 -0.09 -6.30
C LEU A 735 -3.85 -0.29 -7.46
N LEU A 736 -4.99 0.42 -7.43
CA LEU A 736 -5.98 0.37 -8.50
C LEU A 736 -5.45 0.97 -9.81
N ASP A 737 -4.65 2.04 -9.75
CA ASP A 737 -3.98 2.60 -10.93
C ASP A 737 -3.00 1.60 -11.56
N ALA A 738 -2.20 0.90 -10.75
CA ALA A 738 -1.34 -0.17 -11.23
C ALA A 738 -2.14 -1.34 -11.82
N LEU A 739 -3.26 -1.71 -11.18
CA LEU A 739 -4.15 -2.77 -11.65
C LEU A 739 -4.74 -2.40 -13.01
N VAL A 740 -5.21 -1.18 -13.16
CA VAL A 740 -5.72 -0.63 -14.42
C VAL A 740 -4.65 -0.66 -15.49
N ALA A 741 -3.42 -0.24 -15.19
CA ALA A 741 -2.33 -0.28 -16.15
C ALA A 741 -1.93 -1.70 -16.57
N LEU A 742 -1.89 -2.66 -15.65
CA LEU A 742 -1.57 -4.06 -15.95
C LEU A 742 -2.75 -4.81 -16.60
N SER A 743 -3.98 -4.30 -16.47
CA SER A 743 -5.18 -4.90 -17.09
C SER A 743 -5.45 -4.35 -18.49
N ALA A 744 -4.93 -3.17 -18.83
CA ALA A 744 -5.14 -2.55 -20.14
C ALA A 744 -4.49 -3.39 -21.26
N ASP A 745 -5.32 -3.97 -22.13
CA ASP A 745 -4.89 -4.73 -23.30
C ASP A 745 -4.25 -3.81 -24.35
N SER A 746 -3.12 -4.24 -24.91
CA SER A 746 -2.27 -3.46 -25.83
C SER A 746 -2.74 -3.47 -27.30
N HIS A 747 -3.87 -4.11 -27.61
CA HIS A 747 -4.23 -4.41 -29.00
C HIS A 747 -5.12 -3.34 -29.67
N ASP A 748 -5.80 -2.49 -28.90
CA ASP A 748 -6.78 -1.48 -29.39
C ASP A 748 -6.17 -0.38 -30.29
N TYR A 749 -4.85 -0.24 -30.30
CA TYR A 749 -4.12 0.75 -31.12
C TYR A 749 -3.23 0.11 -32.18
N LEU A 750 -3.26 -1.22 -32.35
CA LEU A 750 -2.39 -1.94 -33.28
C LEU A 750 -2.55 -1.42 -34.72
N LEU A 751 -3.78 -1.17 -35.16
CA LEU A 751 -4.10 -0.75 -36.51
C LEU A 751 -4.37 0.76 -36.65
N ARG A 752 -4.32 1.54 -35.55
CA ARG A 752 -4.60 2.99 -35.57
C ARG A 752 -3.41 3.80 -36.09
N GLU A 753 -3.69 4.79 -36.94
CA GLU A 753 -2.69 5.75 -37.37
C GLU A 753 -2.22 6.64 -36.20
N GLY A 754 -0.93 7.04 -36.20
CA GLY A 754 -0.35 7.92 -35.18
C GLY A 754 0.23 7.22 -33.94
N PHE A 755 0.20 5.88 -33.89
CA PHE A 755 0.77 5.06 -32.81
C PHE A 755 2.02 4.26 -33.24
N ASP A 756 2.64 4.57 -34.38
CA ASP A 756 3.78 3.82 -34.94
C ASP A 756 4.99 3.72 -34.01
N SER A 757 5.22 4.75 -33.19
CA SER A 757 6.29 4.79 -32.20
C SER A 757 6.01 3.92 -30.97
N ALA A 758 4.76 3.51 -30.76
CA ALA A 758 4.30 2.70 -29.64
C ALA A 758 4.39 1.19 -29.89
N LEU A 759 4.48 0.78 -31.15
CA LEU A 759 4.43 -0.61 -31.54
C LEU A 759 5.79 -1.28 -31.34
N THR A 760 5.78 -2.46 -30.74
CA THR A 760 6.98 -3.32 -30.70
C THR A 760 7.36 -3.76 -32.13
N PRO A 761 8.59 -4.23 -32.36
CA PRO A 761 8.96 -4.79 -33.67
C PRO A 761 8.00 -5.88 -34.15
N ASP A 762 7.54 -6.73 -33.24
CA ASP A 762 6.60 -7.82 -33.55
C ASP A 762 5.20 -7.27 -33.90
N ASP A 763 4.72 -6.26 -33.17
CA ASP A 763 3.45 -5.57 -33.47
C ASP A 763 3.48 -4.94 -34.87
N LYS A 764 4.60 -4.33 -35.27
CA LYS A 764 4.75 -3.72 -36.60
C LYS A 764 4.62 -4.76 -37.71
N VAL A 765 5.26 -5.93 -37.54
CA VAL A 765 5.15 -7.05 -38.48
C VAL A 765 3.71 -7.54 -38.55
N LEU A 766 3.04 -7.74 -37.41
CA LEU A 766 1.65 -8.18 -37.38
C LEU A 766 0.72 -7.17 -38.05
N ARG A 767 0.85 -5.87 -37.71
CA ARG A 767 0.07 -4.78 -38.31
C ARG A 767 0.18 -4.79 -39.83
N GLU A 768 1.40 -4.87 -40.35
CA GLU A 768 1.65 -4.88 -41.80
C GLU A 768 0.87 -6.02 -42.50
N HIS A 769 0.91 -7.22 -41.94
CA HIS A 769 0.22 -8.38 -42.51
C HIS A 769 -1.30 -8.27 -42.40
N VAL A 770 -1.81 -7.73 -41.30
CA VAL A 770 -3.26 -7.54 -41.11
C VAL A 770 -3.77 -6.45 -42.06
N LEU A 771 -3.08 -5.32 -42.19
CA LEU A 771 -3.45 -4.26 -43.15
C LEU A 771 -3.40 -4.77 -44.58
N THR A 772 -2.34 -5.50 -44.95
CA THR A 772 -2.22 -6.13 -46.27
C THR A 772 -3.39 -7.07 -46.57
N PHE A 773 -3.82 -7.86 -45.57
CA PHE A 773 -5.00 -8.72 -45.70
C PHE A 773 -6.29 -7.92 -45.93
N VAL A 774 -6.50 -6.83 -45.19
CA VAL A 774 -7.71 -6.00 -45.29
C VAL A 774 -7.78 -5.24 -46.62
N GLU A 775 -6.66 -4.67 -47.05
CA GLU A 775 -6.51 -3.94 -48.31
C GLU A 775 -6.61 -4.86 -49.52
N GLY A 776 -6.06 -6.08 -49.43
CA GLY A 776 -6.12 -7.09 -50.49
C GLY A 776 -7.47 -7.78 -50.64
N LEU A 777 -8.44 -7.54 -49.73
CA LEU A 777 -9.71 -8.25 -49.72
C LEU A 777 -10.73 -7.66 -50.72
N PRO A 778 -11.22 -8.43 -51.70
CA PRO A 778 -12.20 -7.91 -52.67
C PRO A 778 -13.54 -7.60 -52.00
N GLN A 779 -14.26 -6.58 -52.50
CA GLN A 779 -15.53 -6.11 -51.92
C GLN A 779 -16.58 -7.24 -51.82
N GLN A 780 -16.58 -8.19 -52.75
CA GLN A 780 -17.46 -9.35 -52.72
C GLN A 780 -17.22 -10.26 -51.50
N ALA A 781 -15.98 -10.39 -51.04
CA ALA A 781 -15.65 -11.19 -49.85
C ALA A 781 -16.15 -10.56 -48.55
N ARG A 782 -16.27 -9.22 -48.51
CA ARG A 782 -16.89 -8.49 -47.39
C ARG A 782 -18.41 -8.70 -47.29
N GLY A 783 -19.04 -9.24 -48.34
CA GLY A 783 -20.44 -9.66 -48.34
C GLY A 783 -20.71 -11.02 -47.67
N SER A 784 -19.66 -11.73 -47.22
CA SER A 784 -19.80 -13.00 -46.51
C SER A 784 -20.47 -12.84 -45.14
N THR A 785 -21.28 -13.82 -44.74
CA THR A 785 -21.87 -13.87 -43.38
C THR A 785 -20.81 -13.94 -42.28
N ALA A 786 -19.61 -14.45 -42.59
CA ALA A 786 -18.48 -14.50 -41.67
C ALA A 786 -17.74 -13.15 -41.54
N TRP A 787 -17.96 -12.20 -42.45
CA TRP A 787 -17.25 -10.91 -42.44
C TRP A 787 -17.53 -10.13 -41.15
N GLY A 788 -18.73 -10.22 -40.58
CA GLY A 788 -19.04 -9.58 -39.31
C GLY A 788 -18.15 -10.04 -38.14
N VAL A 789 -17.63 -11.27 -38.17
CA VAL A 789 -16.66 -11.77 -37.17
C VAL A 789 -15.31 -11.11 -37.38
N VAL A 790 -14.83 -11.09 -38.64
CA VAL A 790 -13.56 -10.47 -39.02
C VAL A 790 -13.57 -8.98 -38.74
N GLN A 791 -14.66 -8.28 -39.09
CA GLN A 791 -14.83 -6.86 -38.84
C GLN A 791 -14.81 -6.53 -37.35
N ARG A 792 -15.42 -7.36 -36.48
CA ARG A 792 -15.32 -7.19 -35.02
C ARG A 792 -13.90 -7.39 -34.52
N ALA A 793 -13.17 -8.36 -35.05
CA ALA A 793 -11.77 -8.58 -34.70
C ALA A 793 -10.88 -7.41 -35.13
N LEU A 794 -11.09 -6.87 -36.34
CA LEU A 794 -10.36 -5.70 -36.84
C LEU A 794 -10.68 -4.44 -36.03
N ALA A 795 -11.95 -4.22 -35.70
CA ALA A 795 -12.36 -3.11 -34.84
C ALA A 795 -11.73 -3.21 -33.43
N ALA A 796 -11.63 -4.42 -32.87
CA ALA A 796 -10.94 -4.67 -31.61
C ALA A 796 -9.42 -4.43 -31.68
N LEU A 797 -8.83 -4.45 -32.88
CA LEU A 797 -7.42 -4.08 -33.12
C LEU A 797 -7.24 -2.59 -33.46
N GLY A 798 -8.31 -1.79 -33.38
CA GLY A 798 -8.28 -0.36 -33.67
C GLY A 798 -8.46 0.03 -35.13
N HIS A 799 -8.89 -0.89 -36.00
CA HIS A 799 -9.18 -0.56 -37.40
C HIS A 799 -10.48 0.25 -37.50
N GLU A 800 -10.37 1.51 -37.94
CA GLU A 800 -11.54 2.33 -38.29
C GLU A 800 -11.97 1.97 -39.72
N ALA A 801 -13.24 1.59 -39.89
CA ALA A 801 -13.77 1.01 -41.13
C ALA A 801 -14.07 2.04 -42.22
#